data_AF-A0A0W8IFR8-F1
#
_entry.id   AF-A0A0W8IFR8-F1
#
_cell.length_a   1.000
_cell.length_b   1.000
_cell.length_c   1.000
_cell.angle_alpha   90.00
_cell.angle_beta   90.00
_cell.angle_gamma   90.00
#
_symmetry.space_group_name_H-M   'P 1'
#
loop_
_entity.id
_entity.type
_entity.pdbx_description
1 polymer ?
#
loop_
_entity_poly.entity_id
_entity_poly.type
_entity_poly.pdbx_seq_one_letter_code
_entity_poly.pdbx_strand_id
1 'polypeptide(L)'
;MMFIDDESDYASVNTNKKDQEEATAVNRAIRSILETSQRSTYIGFTATPFANVLTDPSSNGDLFPRHFVYSLYAPNNYSGAKEYFENNKSLHARNQVEDAEGSFPFKHKSTHKVSELPDSLLEAIDAFIVSCAVTNLRGGIKSTRSMLVNVSRFKDVQRQVHDLVEEHVESIASVVRNVGAAPARDDQAPEAVLRLRDAWAREYADLDYSWEEVFAALPDAAEVIEAELVNGDTAKQRAEGADARARSHSDRGRRYIAVGGAILSRGLTLEGLVVSYFYQRTQLSDTLLQMGRWFGYRDSYKDLVRIWLPLEVMEWFLFTAEALEDIRKDVSRMRRLEMTPEDFGLKIQKHPEALKVTAANKMRHADSAEVNLAFDKLSVETKTAAIHEEAGAANRRALLDLVVACENEMSDPGLPAEKSQVGATSALAYSRVGRLVVEDFFSSFVPGPVDTNFARNSLTGSFVSDYVRSMNHEEGEIWDVVVISGEGSPVDELSPYGKVFANQRNQANLISDSPRPHIKFANSRVASGENLVTAARSLRNGPDSRWADVLLRRQEELLEEAVDTTKKRKLSESEVLQTINRPILLVYPIQARRPNSETDVSELSIGPEDGVLGLKLAFPALRDELGAIVEGVPNVRYVVNQIWLREAGLDSEDRVVGDEERDE
;
A
#
# COMPACT_ATOMS: atom_id res chain seq x y z
N MET A 1 -23.40 27.53 -10.15
CA MET A 1 -23.96 26.18 -10.06
C MET A 1 -23.08 25.32 -9.17
N MET A 2 -23.66 24.45 -8.35
CA MET A 2 -22.94 23.47 -7.56
C MET A 2 -23.41 22.08 -8.01
N PHE A 3 -22.48 21.22 -8.40
CA PHE A 3 -22.75 19.84 -8.81
C PHE A 3 -22.11 18.92 -7.78
N ILE A 4 -22.93 18.09 -7.13
CA ILE A 4 -22.48 17.12 -6.13
C ILE A 4 -22.62 15.74 -6.75
N ASP A 5 -21.52 15.00 -6.76
CA ASP A 5 -21.44 13.63 -7.23
C ASP A 5 -21.11 12.73 -6.03
N ASP A 6 -22.07 11.92 -5.60
CA ASP A 6 -21.96 11.13 -4.38
C ASP A 6 -21.15 9.83 -4.55
N GLU A 7 -20.75 9.50 -5.78
CA GLU A 7 -19.96 8.31 -6.11
C GLU A 7 -18.93 8.62 -7.23
N SER A 8 -18.15 9.66 -6.99
CA SER A 8 -17.28 10.28 -8.00
C SER A 8 -16.12 9.42 -8.52
N ASP A 9 -15.78 8.32 -7.85
CA ASP A 9 -14.78 7.34 -8.28
C ASP A 9 -15.36 6.28 -9.23
N TYR A 10 -16.69 6.20 -9.36
CA TYR A 10 -17.36 5.17 -10.16
C TYR A 10 -17.55 5.56 -11.63
N ALA A 11 -18.49 6.47 -11.91
CA ALA A 11 -18.94 6.77 -13.27
C ALA A 11 -18.32 8.03 -13.87
N SER A 12 -17.84 8.93 -13.02
CA SER A 12 -17.38 10.27 -13.41
C SER A 12 -15.93 10.29 -13.87
N VAL A 13 -15.15 9.28 -13.53
CA VAL A 13 -13.78 9.11 -14.03
C VAL A 13 -13.82 8.78 -15.52
N ASN A 14 -13.05 9.50 -16.34
CA ASN A 14 -12.92 9.17 -17.75
C ASN A 14 -12.12 7.87 -17.91
N THR A 15 -12.71 6.86 -18.57
CA THR A 15 -12.07 5.55 -18.78
C THR A 15 -11.73 5.25 -20.24
N ASN A 16 -11.96 6.22 -21.14
CA ASN A 16 -11.60 6.09 -22.55
C ASN A 16 -10.08 6.13 -22.71
N LYS A 17 -9.58 5.79 -23.90
CA LYS A 17 -8.14 5.82 -24.15
C LYS A 17 -7.66 7.26 -24.38
N LYS A 18 -6.39 7.58 -24.08
CA LYS A 18 -5.80 8.92 -24.27
C LYS A 18 -5.88 9.43 -25.72
N ASP A 19 -5.91 8.52 -26.71
CA ASP A 19 -6.01 8.81 -28.15
C ASP A 19 -7.45 8.99 -28.65
N GLN A 20 -8.46 8.78 -27.80
CA GLN A 20 -9.86 9.05 -28.14
C GLN A 20 -10.23 10.47 -27.75
N GLU A 21 -10.65 11.28 -28.74
CA GLU A 21 -11.05 12.68 -28.53
C GLU A 21 -12.26 12.83 -27.59
N GLU A 22 -13.11 11.81 -27.50
CA GLU A 22 -14.34 11.88 -26.74
C GLU A 22 -14.23 11.23 -25.35
N ALA A 23 -14.58 11.99 -24.31
CA ALA A 23 -14.76 11.46 -22.96
C ALA A 23 -15.93 10.46 -22.86
N THR A 24 -15.93 9.63 -21.81
CA THR A 24 -17.06 8.72 -21.50
C THR A 24 -18.37 9.50 -21.34
N ALA A 25 -19.50 8.84 -21.65
CA ALA A 25 -20.80 9.52 -21.71
C ALA A 25 -21.17 10.29 -20.42
N VAL A 26 -20.93 9.70 -19.25
CA VAL A 26 -21.23 10.33 -17.95
C VAL A 26 -20.27 11.49 -17.67
N ASN A 27 -18.96 11.29 -17.82
CA ASN A 27 -17.96 12.35 -17.65
C ASN A 27 -18.27 13.55 -18.57
N ARG A 28 -18.58 13.29 -19.85
CA ARG A 28 -18.98 14.33 -20.81
C ARG A 28 -20.24 15.07 -20.37
N ALA A 29 -21.26 14.35 -19.92
CA ALA A 29 -22.51 14.96 -19.46
C ALA A 29 -22.26 15.89 -18.25
N ILE A 30 -21.43 15.47 -17.29
CA ILE A 30 -21.06 16.30 -16.14
C ILE A 30 -20.33 17.56 -16.61
N ARG A 31 -19.31 17.42 -17.49
CA ARG A 31 -18.58 18.56 -18.06
C ARG A 31 -19.53 19.55 -18.76
N SER A 32 -20.42 19.05 -19.62
CA SER A 32 -21.39 19.89 -20.33
C SER A 32 -22.34 20.61 -19.37
N ILE A 33 -22.76 19.97 -18.28
CA ILE A 33 -23.56 20.63 -17.24
C ILE A 33 -22.76 21.75 -16.59
N LEU A 34 -21.50 21.49 -16.19
CA LEU A 34 -20.60 22.47 -15.57
C LEU A 34 -20.38 23.70 -16.47
N GLU A 35 -20.30 23.52 -17.78
CA GLU A 35 -20.12 24.58 -18.77
C GLU A 35 -21.36 25.47 -18.98
N THR A 36 -22.56 25.04 -18.57
CA THR A 36 -23.77 25.85 -18.69
C THR A 36 -23.76 27.12 -17.82
N SER A 37 -22.84 27.21 -16.86
CA SER A 37 -22.75 28.33 -15.93
C SER A 37 -21.34 28.92 -15.93
N GLN A 38 -21.25 30.26 -15.88
CA GLN A 38 -19.97 30.98 -15.76
C GLN A 38 -19.27 30.74 -14.41
N ARG A 39 -20.00 30.22 -13.41
CA ARG A 39 -19.45 29.86 -12.09
C ARG A 39 -19.99 28.51 -11.70
N SER A 40 -19.13 27.50 -11.72
CA SER A 40 -19.47 26.12 -11.39
C SER A 40 -18.52 25.56 -10.35
N THR A 41 -19.04 24.79 -9.41
CA THR A 41 -18.26 24.03 -8.42
C THR A 41 -18.68 22.57 -8.54
N TYR A 42 -17.72 21.69 -8.83
CA TYR A 42 -17.89 20.25 -8.79
C TYR A 42 -17.36 19.73 -7.45
N ILE A 43 -18.18 18.95 -6.75
CA ILE A 43 -17.82 18.31 -5.48
C ILE A 43 -18.01 16.80 -5.67
N GLY A 44 -16.89 16.09 -5.82
CA GLY A 44 -16.89 14.63 -5.77
C GLY A 44 -16.82 14.14 -4.33
N PHE A 45 -17.78 13.32 -3.94
CA PHE A 45 -17.78 12.57 -2.69
C PHE A 45 -17.50 11.11 -3.00
N THR A 46 -16.65 10.47 -2.21
CA THR A 46 -16.32 9.04 -2.36
C THR A 46 -15.60 8.53 -1.12
N ALA A 47 -15.78 7.24 -0.83
CA ALA A 47 -14.99 6.52 0.17
C ALA A 47 -13.60 6.10 -0.36
N THR A 48 -13.42 6.04 -1.69
CA THR A 48 -12.27 5.47 -2.38
C THR A 48 -11.75 6.43 -3.46
N PRO A 49 -11.07 7.54 -3.09
CA PRO A 49 -10.68 8.61 -4.01
C PRO A 49 -9.52 8.23 -4.94
N PHE A 50 -9.16 6.94 -5.03
CA PHE A 50 -7.98 6.46 -5.74
C PHE A 50 -7.94 6.92 -7.20
N ALA A 51 -9.03 6.71 -7.95
CA ALA A 51 -9.09 7.11 -9.35
C ALA A 51 -9.14 8.64 -9.53
N ASN A 52 -9.77 9.36 -8.57
CA ASN A 52 -9.90 10.81 -8.63
C ASN A 52 -8.56 11.51 -8.46
N VAL A 53 -7.73 11.10 -7.49
CA VAL A 53 -6.42 11.72 -7.22
C VAL A 53 -5.38 11.37 -8.30
N LEU A 54 -5.65 10.32 -9.09
CA LEU A 54 -4.82 9.87 -10.20
C LEU A 54 -5.28 10.39 -11.57
N THR A 55 -6.40 11.12 -11.62
CA THR A 55 -6.87 11.76 -12.87
C THR A 55 -5.83 12.78 -13.35
N ASP A 56 -5.56 12.83 -14.65
CA ASP A 56 -4.59 13.75 -15.25
C ASP A 56 -4.94 15.22 -14.96
N PRO A 57 -4.10 15.96 -14.21
CA PRO A 57 -4.32 17.39 -13.95
C PRO A 57 -4.19 18.25 -15.20
N SER A 58 -3.42 17.80 -16.20
CA SER A 58 -3.16 18.53 -17.45
C SER A 58 -4.27 18.36 -18.49
N SER A 59 -5.12 17.33 -18.34
CA SER A 59 -6.25 17.11 -19.23
C SER A 59 -7.26 18.25 -19.11
N ASN A 60 -7.43 18.98 -20.20
CA ASN A 60 -8.24 20.18 -20.21
C ASN A 60 -9.73 19.82 -20.02
N GLY A 61 -10.33 20.34 -18.95
CA GLY A 61 -11.74 20.10 -18.61
C GLY A 61 -12.06 18.78 -17.91
N ASP A 62 -11.08 17.94 -17.54
CA ASP A 62 -11.35 16.72 -16.74
C ASP A 62 -11.62 17.03 -15.26
N LEU A 63 -12.23 16.07 -14.56
CA LEU A 63 -12.75 16.20 -13.20
C LEU A 63 -11.69 15.96 -12.11
N PHE A 64 -10.42 16.34 -12.36
CA PHE A 64 -9.37 16.31 -11.35
C PHE A 64 -9.68 17.34 -10.23
N PRO A 65 -9.57 16.99 -8.93
CA PRO A 65 -9.92 17.87 -7.82
C PRO A 65 -8.88 18.98 -7.56
N ARG A 66 -8.64 19.86 -8.55
CA ARG A 66 -7.58 20.89 -8.55
C ARG A 66 -7.55 21.78 -7.31
N HIS A 67 -8.72 22.15 -6.80
CA HIS A 67 -8.84 23.21 -5.80
C HIS A 67 -8.78 22.72 -4.35
N PHE A 68 -9.29 21.51 -4.06
CA PHE A 68 -9.31 20.97 -2.70
C PHE A 68 -9.55 19.46 -2.68
N VAL A 69 -9.01 18.80 -1.67
CA VAL A 69 -9.43 17.46 -1.20
C VAL A 69 -9.62 17.56 0.31
N TYR A 70 -10.75 17.06 0.80
CA TYR A 70 -11.08 17.10 2.22
C TYR A 70 -11.33 15.69 2.74
N SER A 71 -10.61 15.30 3.79
CA SER A 71 -10.82 14.03 4.47
C SER A 71 -11.80 14.19 5.63
N LEU A 72 -12.85 13.35 5.65
CA LEU A 72 -13.74 13.22 6.78
C LEU A 72 -13.24 12.09 7.68
N TYR A 73 -13.13 12.37 8.98
CA TYR A 73 -12.80 11.36 9.98
C TYR A 73 -14.07 10.67 10.48
N ALA A 74 -14.01 9.34 10.57
CA ALA A 74 -15.07 8.59 11.20
C ALA A 74 -15.01 8.78 12.73
N PRO A 75 -16.14 8.91 13.42
CA PRO A 75 -16.17 8.89 14.88
C PRO A 75 -15.77 7.51 15.43
N ASN A 76 -15.42 7.44 16.71
CA ASN A 76 -14.92 6.23 17.37
C ASN A 76 -15.89 5.04 17.37
N ASN A 77 -17.17 5.25 17.06
CA ASN A 77 -18.20 4.20 17.02
C ASN A 77 -18.43 3.63 15.60
N TYR A 78 -17.59 4.00 14.62
CA TYR A 78 -17.60 3.40 13.30
C TYR A 78 -16.73 2.13 13.26
N SER A 79 -17.30 1.01 12.83
CA SER A 79 -16.53 -0.24 12.63
C SER A 79 -16.06 -0.33 11.17
N GLY A 80 -14.74 -0.35 10.95
CA GLY A 80 -14.10 -0.47 9.63
C GLY A 80 -13.19 -1.70 9.50
N ALA A 81 -12.45 -1.81 8.40
CA ALA A 81 -11.56 -2.95 8.13
C ALA A 81 -10.56 -3.22 9.26
N LYS A 82 -9.90 -2.18 9.78
CA LYS A 82 -8.97 -2.29 10.91
C LYS A 82 -9.63 -2.86 12.16
N GLU A 83 -10.83 -2.37 12.50
CA GLU A 83 -11.57 -2.84 13.65
C GLU A 83 -11.91 -4.33 13.56
N TYR A 84 -12.29 -4.82 12.37
CA TYR A 84 -12.69 -6.22 12.17
C TYR A 84 -11.53 -7.19 11.93
N PHE A 85 -10.46 -6.75 11.27
CA PHE A 85 -9.42 -7.64 10.76
C PHE A 85 -8.03 -7.43 11.39
N GLU A 86 -7.73 -6.25 11.97
CA GLU A 86 -6.44 -5.93 12.60
C GLU A 86 -6.46 -6.19 14.13
N ASN A 87 -7.62 -5.98 14.77
CA ASN A 87 -7.74 -6.02 16.23
C ASN A 87 -8.05 -7.42 16.78
N ASN A 88 -7.24 -7.90 17.73
CA ASN A 88 -7.45 -9.18 18.43
C ASN A 88 -8.81 -9.28 19.14
N LYS A 89 -9.42 -8.15 19.54
CA LYS A 89 -10.74 -8.15 20.21
C LYS A 89 -11.90 -8.52 19.28
N SER A 90 -11.75 -8.28 17.98
CA SER A 90 -12.79 -8.57 16.97
C SER A 90 -12.55 -9.90 16.27
N LEU A 91 -11.61 -10.73 16.74
CA LEU A 91 -11.38 -12.07 16.20
C LEU A 91 -12.64 -12.94 16.21
N HIS A 92 -13.53 -12.73 17.18
CA HIS A 92 -14.82 -13.42 17.24
C HIS A 92 -15.78 -13.02 16.11
N ALA A 93 -15.57 -11.88 15.45
CA ALA A 93 -16.38 -11.44 14.32
C ALA A 93 -15.91 -11.99 12.97
N ARG A 94 -14.73 -12.64 12.90
CA ARG A 94 -14.12 -13.11 11.65
C ARG A 94 -14.08 -14.63 11.59
N ASN A 95 -14.48 -15.17 10.44
CA ASN A 95 -14.54 -16.60 10.20
C ASN A 95 -13.83 -16.88 8.86
N GLN A 96 -12.87 -17.80 8.87
CA GLN A 96 -12.09 -18.13 7.68
C GLN A 96 -12.85 -19.12 6.80
N VAL A 97 -12.93 -18.83 5.50
CA VAL A 97 -13.56 -19.69 4.49
C VAL A 97 -12.47 -20.40 3.68
N GLU A 98 -12.46 -21.73 3.73
CA GLU A 98 -11.42 -22.56 3.07
C GLU A 98 -11.98 -23.63 2.12
N ASP A 99 -13.26 -23.97 2.26
CA ASP A 99 -13.95 -25.10 1.60
C ASP A 99 -14.79 -24.67 0.38
N ALA A 100 -15.02 -23.37 0.22
CA ALA A 100 -15.93 -22.84 -0.78
C ALA A 100 -15.45 -22.98 -2.23
N GLU A 101 -14.15 -23.25 -2.48
CA GLU A 101 -13.60 -23.40 -3.85
C GLU A 101 -14.23 -24.58 -4.60
N GLY A 102 -14.59 -25.66 -3.89
CA GLY A 102 -15.22 -26.84 -4.50
C GLY A 102 -16.60 -26.53 -5.08
N SER A 103 -17.42 -25.78 -4.34
CA SER A 103 -18.78 -25.38 -4.75
C SER A 103 -18.78 -24.16 -5.67
N PHE A 104 -17.87 -23.21 -5.40
CA PHE A 104 -17.78 -21.91 -6.06
C PHE A 104 -16.37 -21.63 -6.57
N PRO A 105 -15.88 -22.34 -7.61
CA PRO A 105 -14.54 -22.09 -8.14
C PRO A 105 -14.37 -20.61 -8.51
N PHE A 106 -13.25 -19.98 -8.11
CA PHE A 106 -13.06 -18.55 -8.36
C PHE A 106 -13.13 -18.19 -9.85
N LYS A 107 -12.62 -19.09 -10.70
CA LYS A 107 -12.70 -18.98 -12.16
C LYS A 107 -13.73 -19.96 -12.70
N HIS A 108 -14.97 -19.51 -12.80
CA HIS A 108 -16.07 -20.28 -13.38
C HIS A 108 -16.78 -19.55 -14.53
N LYS A 109 -17.54 -20.31 -15.32
CA LYS A 109 -18.42 -19.79 -16.38
C LYS A 109 -19.81 -19.51 -15.80
N SER A 110 -20.60 -18.70 -16.52
CA SER A 110 -22.01 -18.46 -16.15
C SER A 110 -22.84 -19.73 -16.10
N THR A 111 -22.44 -20.79 -16.82
CA THR A 111 -23.09 -22.09 -16.89
C THR A 111 -22.68 -23.06 -15.78
N HIS A 112 -21.86 -22.62 -14.81
CA HIS A 112 -21.43 -23.44 -13.68
C HIS A 112 -22.62 -24.00 -12.91
N LYS A 113 -22.51 -25.26 -12.49
CA LYS A 113 -23.54 -25.96 -11.74
C LYS A 113 -23.12 -26.07 -10.28
N VAL A 114 -23.96 -25.55 -9.40
CA VAL A 114 -23.77 -25.65 -7.95
C VAL A 114 -24.63 -26.81 -7.49
N SER A 115 -23.98 -27.87 -7.00
CA SER A 115 -24.67 -29.07 -6.48
C SER A 115 -24.98 -28.97 -4.99
N GLU A 116 -24.15 -28.28 -4.22
CA GLU A 116 -24.25 -28.21 -2.77
C GLU A 116 -23.67 -26.91 -2.22
N LEU A 117 -24.09 -26.54 -1.01
CA LEU A 117 -23.50 -25.44 -0.25
C LEU A 117 -22.29 -25.98 0.54
N PRO A 118 -21.16 -25.25 0.59
CA PRO A 118 -20.02 -25.63 1.42
C PRO A 118 -20.38 -25.54 2.92
N ASP A 119 -19.68 -26.30 3.75
CA ASP A 119 -19.91 -26.37 5.20
C ASP A 119 -19.79 -24.99 5.85
N SER A 120 -18.82 -24.16 5.44
CA SER A 120 -18.67 -22.81 5.98
C SER A 120 -19.89 -21.91 5.71
N LEU A 121 -20.59 -22.07 4.58
CA LEU A 121 -21.83 -21.34 4.28
C LEU A 121 -23.00 -21.89 5.10
N LEU A 122 -23.05 -23.21 5.28
CA LEU A 122 -24.02 -23.86 6.16
C LEU A 122 -23.87 -23.36 7.60
N GLU A 123 -22.65 -23.26 8.11
CA GLU A 123 -22.34 -22.71 9.43
C GLU A 123 -22.70 -21.22 9.54
N ALA A 124 -22.46 -20.42 8.49
CA ALA A 124 -22.83 -19.01 8.48
C ALA A 124 -24.36 -18.83 8.55
N ILE A 125 -25.14 -19.70 7.88
CA ILE A 125 -26.61 -19.70 7.98
C ILE A 125 -27.03 -20.07 9.41
N ASP A 126 -26.41 -21.08 10.01
CA ASP A 126 -26.71 -21.48 11.40
C ASP A 126 -26.43 -20.33 12.38
N ALA A 127 -25.29 -19.67 12.24
CA ALA A 127 -24.93 -18.50 13.04
C ALA A 127 -25.92 -17.33 12.83
N PHE A 128 -26.47 -17.15 11.62
CA PHE A 128 -27.51 -16.16 11.38
C PHE A 128 -28.82 -16.49 12.10
N ILE A 129 -29.25 -17.76 12.09
CA ILE A 129 -30.44 -18.22 12.82
C ILE A 129 -30.26 -18.02 14.33
N VAL A 130 -29.10 -18.40 14.88
CA VAL A 130 -28.77 -18.16 16.29
C VAL A 130 -28.77 -16.67 16.63
N SER A 131 -28.18 -15.83 15.76
CA SER A 131 -28.21 -14.37 15.97
C SER A 131 -29.63 -13.80 16.01
N CYS A 132 -30.55 -14.37 15.23
CA CYS A 132 -31.96 -14.00 15.27
C CYS A 132 -32.62 -14.37 16.61
N ALA A 133 -32.29 -15.54 17.17
CA ALA A 133 -32.76 -15.95 18.49
C ALA A 133 -32.22 -15.04 19.60
N VAL A 134 -30.92 -14.75 19.59
CA VAL A 134 -30.29 -13.82 20.56
C VAL A 134 -30.90 -12.41 20.45
N THR A 135 -31.16 -11.92 19.23
CA THR A 135 -31.81 -10.62 19.04
C THR A 135 -33.24 -10.59 19.59
N ASN A 136 -33.98 -11.71 19.49
CA ASN A 136 -35.29 -11.84 20.11
C ASN A 136 -35.20 -11.77 21.64
N LEU A 137 -34.23 -12.45 22.25
CA LEU A 137 -34.00 -12.43 23.70
C LEU A 137 -33.64 -11.02 24.21
N ARG A 138 -33.00 -10.19 23.39
CA ARG A 138 -32.72 -8.77 23.66
C ARG A 138 -33.97 -7.86 23.57
N GLY A 139 -35.15 -8.42 23.29
CA GLY A 139 -36.37 -7.65 23.04
C GLY A 139 -36.44 -7.02 21.65
N GLY A 140 -35.51 -7.35 20.75
CA GLY A 140 -35.40 -6.78 19.41
C GLY A 140 -36.34 -7.41 18.38
N ILE A 141 -37.50 -7.95 18.76
CA ILE A 141 -38.43 -8.71 17.88
C ILE A 141 -38.84 -7.90 16.64
N LYS A 142 -38.92 -6.58 16.76
CA LYS A 142 -39.26 -5.64 15.68
C LYS A 142 -38.08 -5.21 14.81
N SER A 143 -36.86 -5.54 15.20
CA SER A 143 -35.64 -5.13 14.49
C SER A 143 -35.42 -5.98 13.23
N THR A 144 -35.16 -5.32 12.11
CA THR A 144 -34.72 -5.98 10.87
C THR A 144 -33.37 -6.66 11.09
N ARG A 145 -33.21 -7.87 10.55
CA ARG A 145 -31.98 -8.66 10.57
C ARG A 145 -31.72 -9.21 9.18
N SER A 146 -30.48 -9.11 8.73
CA SER A 146 -30.13 -9.57 7.40
C SER A 146 -28.81 -10.32 7.38
N MET A 147 -28.73 -11.25 6.43
CA MET A 147 -27.51 -11.94 6.03
C MET A 147 -27.21 -11.61 4.57
N LEU A 148 -25.93 -11.48 4.27
CA LEU A 148 -25.42 -11.30 2.90
C LEU A 148 -24.74 -12.59 2.44
N VAL A 149 -25.08 -13.09 1.26
CA VAL A 149 -24.37 -14.17 0.56
C VAL A 149 -23.91 -13.66 -0.81
N ASN A 150 -22.59 -13.54 -0.98
CA ASN A 150 -21.98 -13.02 -2.19
C ASN A 150 -20.87 -13.95 -2.70
N VAL A 151 -21.22 -14.87 -3.61
CA VAL A 151 -20.33 -15.96 -4.04
C VAL A 151 -20.12 -16.01 -5.56
N SER A 152 -20.93 -15.30 -6.36
CA SER A 152 -20.75 -15.26 -7.81
C SER A 152 -21.28 -13.98 -8.45
N ARG A 153 -20.60 -13.52 -9.51
CA ARG A 153 -21.07 -12.43 -10.37
C ARG A 153 -22.16 -12.85 -11.37
N PHE A 154 -22.35 -14.15 -11.59
CA PHE A 154 -23.27 -14.66 -12.60
C PHE A 154 -24.65 -14.95 -12.03
N LYS A 155 -25.69 -14.41 -12.68
CA LYS A 155 -27.08 -14.51 -12.24
C LYS A 155 -27.58 -15.95 -12.11
N ASP A 156 -27.19 -16.85 -13.02
CA ASP A 156 -27.63 -18.25 -12.97
C ASP A 156 -26.99 -19.03 -11.82
N VAL A 157 -25.76 -18.70 -11.43
CA VAL A 157 -25.12 -19.25 -10.24
C VAL A 157 -25.77 -18.67 -8.98
N GLN A 158 -26.05 -17.37 -8.96
CA GLN A 158 -26.76 -16.73 -7.85
C GLN A 158 -28.14 -17.36 -7.60
N ARG A 159 -28.88 -17.71 -8.67
CA ARG A 159 -30.17 -18.41 -8.57
C ARG A 159 -30.01 -19.79 -7.95
N GLN A 160 -29.06 -20.60 -8.44
CA GLN A 160 -28.82 -21.93 -7.87
C GLN A 160 -28.45 -21.87 -6.38
N VAL A 161 -27.61 -20.91 -5.98
CA VAL A 161 -27.25 -20.70 -4.57
C VAL A 161 -28.45 -20.25 -3.75
N HIS A 162 -29.27 -19.35 -4.28
CA HIS A 162 -30.51 -18.93 -3.64
C HIS A 162 -31.42 -20.13 -3.35
N ASP A 163 -31.67 -20.97 -4.36
CA ASP A 163 -32.58 -22.11 -4.24
C ASP A 163 -32.08 -23.10 -3.17
N LEU A 164 -30.76 -23.37 -3.13
CA LEU A 164 -30.14 -24.21 -2.10
C LEU A 164 -30.19 -23.59 -0.70
N VAL A 165 -30.02 -22.27 -0.58
CA VAL A 165 -30.13 -21.55 0.70
C VAL A 165 -31.56 -21.58 1.21
N GLU A 166 -32.54 -21.36 0.33
CA GLU A 166 -33.97 -21.43 0.65
C GLU A 166 -34.34 -22.83 1.16
N GLU A 167 -33.97 -23.88 0.43
CA GLU A 167 -34.21 -25.27 0.83
C GLU A 167 -33.58 -25.60 2.20
N HIS A 168 -32.35 -25.16 2.44
CA HIS A 168 -31.64 -25.41 3.70
C HIS A 168 -32.30 -24.70 4.89
N VAL A 169 -32.68 -23.43 4.72
CA VAL A 169 -33.37 -22.65 5.76
C VAL A 169 -34.74 -23.24 6.08
N GLU A 170 -35.51 -23.63 5.06
CA GLU A 170 -36.81 -24.27 5.24
C GLU A 170 -36.70 -25.61 5.98
N SER A 171 -35.66 -26.39 5.67
CA SER A 171 -35.35 -27.65 6.34
C SER A 171 -35.07 -27.43 7.83
N ILE A 172 -34.18 -26.48 8.18
CA ILE A 172 -33.88 -26.15 9.59
C ILE A 172 -35.13 -25.64 10.29
N ALA A 173 -35.86 -24.70 9.69
CA ALA A 173 -37.07 -24.14 10.29
C ALA A 173 -38.12 -25.23 10.56
N SER A 174 -38.25 -26.21 9.65
CA SER A 174 -39.11 -27.38 9.85
C SER A 174 -38.67 -28.24 11.03
N VAL A 175 -37.37 -28.55 11.14
CA VAL A 175 -36.84 -29.33 12.28
C VAL A 175 -37.09 -28.59 13.58
N VAL A 176 -36.68 -27.32 13.67
CA VAL A 176 -36.77 -26.51 14.88
C VAL A 176 -38.22 -26.34 15.36
N ARG A 177 -39.19 -26.16 14.46
CA ARG A 177 -40.63 -26.09 14.82
C ARG A 177 -41.14 -27.38 15.46
N ASN A 178 -40.56 -28.52 15.10
CA ASN A 178 -41.00 -29.84 15.55
C ASN A 178 -40.22 -30.33 16.79
N VAL A 179 -39.14 -29.65 17.19
CA VAL A 179 -38.42 -29.98 18.42
C VAL A 179 -39.18 -29.38 19.61
N GLY A 180 -39.37 -30.18 20.66
CA GLY A 180 -40.10 -29.75 21.86
C GLY A 180 -39.41 -28.59 22.61
N ALA A 181 -40.09 -28.02 23.60
CA ALA A 181 -39.65 -26.82 24.34
C ALA A 181 -38.41 -27.02 25.24
N ALA A 182 -37.81 -28.21 25.27
CA ALA A 182 -36.62 -28.52 26.04
C ALA A 182 -35.57 -29.17 25.13
N PRO A 183 -34.27 -28.80 25.26
CA PRO A 183 -33.22 -29.40 24.46
C PRO A 183 -33.15 -30.91 24.75
N ALA A 184 -33.17 -31.71 23.68
CA ALA A 184 -32.92 -33.14 23.79
C ALA A 184 -31.49 -33.39 24.29
N ARG A 185 -31.25 -34.56 24.89
CA ARG A 185 -29.87 -35.02 25.13
C ARG A 185 -29.16 -35.20 23.79
N ASP A 186 -27.84 -34.98 23.76
CA ASP A 186 -27.01 -34.99 22.55
C ASP A 186 -27.21 -36.23 21.67
N ASP A 187 -27.46 -37.39 22.27
CA ASP A 187 -27.66 -38.67 21.59
C ASP A 187 -29.03 -38.80 20.89
N GLN A 188 -29.94 -37.85 21.10
CA GLN A 188 -31.33 -37.86 20.58
C GLN A 188 -31.70 -36.57 19.84
N ALA A 189 -30.83 -35.57 19.82
CA ALA A 189 -31.09 -34.29 19.15
C ALA A 189 -30.95 -34.44 17.62
N PRO A 190 -31.85 -33.85 16.82
CA PRO A 190 -31.67 -33.77 15.38
C PRO A 190 -30.35 -33.06 15.02
N GLU A 191 -29.72 -33.49 13.93
CA GLU A 191 -28.45 -32.93 13.46
C GLU A 191 -28.47 -31.40 13.31
N ALA A 192 -29.57 -30.85 12.79
CA ALA A 192 -29.74 -29.39 12.66
C ALA A 192 -29.70 -28.66 14.03
N VAL A 193 -30.22 -29.27 15.10
CA VAL A 193 -30.16 -28.69 16.45
C VAL A 193 -28.74 -28.73 17.00
N LEU A 194 -28.02 -29.83 16.78
CA LEU A 194 -26.61 -29.96 17.17
C LEU A 194 -25.75 -28.91 16.47
N ARG A 195 -25.95 -28.71 15.16
CA ARG A 195 -25.28 -27.66 14.40
C ARG A 195 -25.58 -26.25 14.91
N LEU A 196 -26.84 -25.94 15.21
CA LEU A 196 -27.21 -24.64 15.80
C LEU A 196 -26.59 -24.43 17.19
N ARG A 197 -26.45 -25.49 17.98
CA ARG A 197 -25.75 -25.45 19.26
C ARG A 197 -24.27 -25.18 19.08
N ASP A 198 -23.63 -25.87 18.14
CA ASP A 198 -22.21 -25.70 17.88
C ASP A 198 -21.93 -24.29 17.33
N ALA A 199 -22.81 -23.75 16.48
CA ALA A 199 -22.77 -22.37 16.03
C ALA A 199 -22.93 -21.38 17.21
N TRP A 200 -23.87 -21.61 18.14
CA TRP A 200 -23.98 -20.79 19.35
C TRP A 200 -22.72 -20.87 20.21
N ALA A 201 -22.21 -22.08 20.47
CA ALA A 201 -21.05 -22.31 21.32
C ALA A 201 -19.79 -21.65 20.77
N ARG A 202 -19.64 -21.68 19.45
CA ARG A 202 -18.48 -21.11 18.76
C ARG A 202 -18.56 -19.60 18.63
N GLU A 203 -19.73 -19.09 18.24
CA GLU A 203 -19.87 -17.70 17.84
C GLU A 203 -20.39 -16.80 18.96
N TYR A 204 -21.23 -17.28 19.88
CA TYR A 204 -22.03 -16.41 20.76
C TYR A 204 -22.04 -16.85 22.24
N ALA A 205 -21.18 -17.80 22.63
CA ALA A 205 -21.13 -18.30 24.00
C ALA A 205 -20.60 -17.29 25.04
N ASP A 206 -19.94 -16.24 24.57
CA ASP A 206 -19.45 -15.12 25.38
C ASP A 206 -20.54 -14.11 25.73
N LEU A 207 -21.73 -14.24 25.13
CA LEU A 207 -22.89 -13.41 25.44
C LEU A 207 -23.61 -13.92 26.71
N ASP A 208 -24.35 -13.03 27.37
CA ASP A 208 -25.12 -13.31 28.59
C ASP A 208 -26.41 -14.14 28.34
N TYR A 209 -26.33 -15.18 27.51
CA TYR A 209 -27.46 -16.08 27.19
C TYR A 209 -27.01 -17.53 27.17
N SER A 210 -27.73 -18.39 27.89
CA SER A 210 -27.47 -19.84 27.88
C SER A 210 -27.99 -20.50 26.61
N TRP A 211 -27.45 -21.67 26.28
CA TRP A 211 -27.97 -22.47 25.16
C TRP A 211 -29.47 -22.76 25.31
N GLU A 212 -29.94 -23.03 26.53
CA GLU A 212 -31.35 -23.32 26.80
C GLU A 212 -32.25 -22.13 26.47
N GLU A 213 -31.81 -20.90 26.78
CA GLU A 213 -32.54 -19.67 26.43
C GLU A 213 -32.58 -19.45 24.92
N VAL A 214 -31.43 -19.63 24.25
CA VAL A 214 -31.33 -19.52 22.79
C VAL A 214 -32.20 -20.58 22.11
N PHE A 215 -32.11 -21.83 22.55
CA PHE A 215 -32.87 -22.96 22.04
C PHE A 215 -34.38 -22.73 22.13
N ALA A 216 -34.86 -22.21 23.26
CA ALA A 216 -36.28 -21.87 23.45
C ALA A 216 -36.75 -20.77 22.49
N ALA A 217 -35.86 -19.88 22.03
CA ALA A 217 -36.16 -18.81 21.09
C ALA A 217 -36.03 -19.21 19.60
N LEU A 218 -35.40 -20.35 19.29
CA LEU A 218 -35.17 -20.81 17.91
C LEU A 218 -36.45 -20.98 17.07
N PRO A 219 -37.56 -21.56 17.59
CA PRO A 219 -38.78 -21.74 16.78
C PRO A 219 -39.33 -20.43 16.25
N ASP A 220 -39.38 -19.39 17.08
CA ASP A 220 -39.77 -18.05 16.63
C ASP A 220 -38.73 -17.50 15.65
N ALA A 221 -37.43 -17.62 15.97
CA ALA A 221 -36.34 -17.04 15.18
C ALA A 221 -36.32 -17.55 13.74
N ALA A 222 -36.48 -18.86 13.54
CA ALA A 222 -36.39 -19.54 12.24
C ALA A 222 -37.68 -19.49 11.39
N GLU A 223 -38.85 -19.23 11.99
CA GLU A 223 -40.15 -19.26 11.29
C GLU A 223 -40.27 -18.23 10.15
N VAL A 224 -39.54 -17.12 10.22
CA VAL A 224 -39.78 -15.92 9.37
C VAL A 224 -38.55 -15.52 8.55
N ILE A 225 -37.63 -16.45 8.28
CA ILE A 225 -36.43 -16.16 7.49
C ILE A 225 -36.72 -16.37 6.01
N GLU A 226 -36.62 -15.30 5.22
CA GLU A 226 -36.81 -15.32 3.77
C GLU A 226 -35.46 -15.33 3.04
N ALA A 227 -35.28 -16.22 2.06
CA ALA A 227 -34.21 -16.06 1.07
C ALA A 227 -34.66 -15.06 -0.01
N GLU A 228 -33.80 -14.11 -0.38
CA GLU A 228 -34.11 -13.12 -1.41
C GLU A 228 -32.99 -13.08 -2.47
N LEU A 229 -33.35 -13.35 -3.72
CA LEU A 229 -32.43 -13.20 -4.85
C LEU A 229 -32.30 -11.73 -5.26
N VAL A 230 -31.11 -11.16 -5.11
CA VAL A 230 -30.82 -9.75 -5.40
C VAL A 230 -29.92 -9.63 -6.63
N ASN A 231 -30.56 -9.39 -7.78
CA ASN A 231 -29.86 -9.11 -9.03
C ASN A 231 -30.63 -8.08 -9.89
N GLY A 232 -30.13 -7.84 -11.10
CA GLY A 232 -30.67 -6.81 -12.00
C GLY A 232 -32.07 -7.14 -12.52
N ASP A 233 -32.43 -8.42 -12.56
CA ASP A 233 -33.72 -8.88 -13.08
C ASP A 233 -34.80 -8.87 -11.97
N THR A 234 -34.41 -8.90 -10.70
CA THR A 234 -35.34 -8.89 -9.56
C THR A 234 -35.71 -7.49 -9.08
N ALA A 235 -35.17 -6.41 -9.68
CA ALA A 235 -35.39 -5.04 -9.21
C ALA A 235 -36.87 -4.65 -9.07
N LYS A 236 -37.71 -5.00 -10.05
CA LYS A 236 -39.15 -4.73 -10.02
C LYS A 236 -39.87 -5.53 -8.94
N GLN A 237 -39.62 -6.84 -8.85
CA GLN A 237 -40.20 -7.71 -7.83
C GLN A 237 -39.84 -7.26 -6.41
N ARG A 238 -38.59 -6.82 -6.21
CA ARG A 238 -38.13 -6.30 -4.92
C ARG A 238 -38.85 -5.00 -4.53
N ALA A 239 -39.07 -4.09 -5.48
CA ALA A 239 -39.83 -2.86 -5.24
C ALA A 239 -41.30 -3.15 -4.89
N GLU A 240 -41.95 -4.04 -5.64
CA GLU A 240 -43.33 -4.46 -5.37
C GLU A 240 -43.45 -5.16 -4.02
N GLY A 241 -42.49 -6.03 -3.68
CA GLY A 241 -42.43 -6.69 -2.38
C GLY A 241 -42.17 -5.72 -1.22
N ALA A 242 -41.34 -4.69 -1.42
CA ALA A 242 -41.10 -3.64 -0.42
C ALA A 242 -42.37 -2.82 -0.17
N ASP A 243 -43.09 -2.45 -1.23
CA ASP A 243 -44.37 -1.75 -1.14
C ASP A 243 -45.45 -2.59 -0.43
N ALA A 244 -45.53 -3.89 -0.74
CA ALA A 244 -46.47 -4.80 -0.08
C ALA A 244 -46.19 -4.90 1.43
N ARG A 245 -44.90 -4.98 1.81
CA ARG A 245 -44.46 -5.04 3.21
C ARG A 245 -44.68 -3.72 3.95
N ALA A 246 -44.46 -2.57 3.29
CA ALA A 246 -44.75 -1.27 3.89
C ALA A 246 -46.26 -1.10 4.19
N ARG A 247 -47.12 -1.77 3.43
CA ARG A 247 -48.58 -1.78 3.64
C ARG A 247 -49.02 -2.81 4.68
N SER A 248 -48.30 -3.93 4.83
CA SER A 248 -48.58 -4.88 5.91
C SER A 248 -48.04 -4.33 7.23
N HIS A 249 -48.92 -3.99 8.17
CA HIS A 249 -48.53 -3.61 9.53
C HIS A 249 -48.04 -4.87 10.29
N SER A 250 -46.87 -5.39 9.94
CA SER A 250 -46.24 -6.50 10.66
C SER A 250 -45.70 -6.00 12.00
N ASP A 251 -46.12 -6.64 13.08
CA ASP A 251 -45.55 -6.42 14.42
C ASP A 251 -44.19 -7.14 14.60
N ARG A 252 -43.70 -7.86 13.59
CA ARG A 252 -42.38 -8.53 13.58
C ARG A 252 -41.44 -7.86 12.58
N GLY A 253 -40.18 -7.71 12.97
CA GLY A 253 -39.09 -7.21 12.12
C GLY A 253 -38.73 -8.22 11.03
N ARG A 254 -38.24 -7.72 9.89
CA ARG A 254 -37.88 -8.56 8.74
C ARG A 254 -36.61 -9.38 9.04
N ARG A 255 -36.60 -10.67 8.67
CA ARG A 255 -35.41 -11.53 8.75
C ARG A 255 -35.17 -12.14 7.37
N TYR A 256 -34.01 -11.88 6.77
CA TYR A 256 -33.80 -12.33 5.40
C TYR A 256 -32.34 -12.57 5.04
N ILE A 257 -32.11 -13.48 4.09
CA ILE A 257 -30.81 -13.80 3.52
C ILE A 257 -30.78 -13.29 2.08
N ALA A 258 -30.00 -12.25 1.83
CA ALA A 258 -29.83 -11.67 0.50
C ALA A 258 -28.73 -12.40 -0.27
N VAL A 259 -29.10 -13.10 -1.35
CA VAL A 259 -28.18 -13.84 -2.21
C VAL A 259 -27.98 -13.10 -3.53
N GLY A 260 -26.74 -12.81 -3.91
CA GLY A 260 -26.47 -12.01 -5.11
C GLY A 260 -25.01 -11.74 -5.39
N GLY A 261 -24.75 -10.74 -6.25
CA GLY A 261 -23.41 -10.36 -6.68
C GLY A 261 -23.20 -8.84 -6.60
N ALA A 262 -22.78 -8.23 -7.70
CA ALA A 262 -22.39 -6.81 -7.75
C ALA A 262 -23.45 -5.81 -7.24
N ILE A 263 -24.74 -6.13 -7.30
CA ILE A 263 -25.81 -5.24 -6.78
C ILE A 263 -25.85 -5.26 -5.24
N LEU A 264 -25.54 -6.38 -4.61
CA LEU A 264 -25.36 -6.43 -3.15
C LEU A 264 -24.08 -5.72 -2.73
N SER A 265 -23.12 -5.64 -3.65
CA SER A 265 -21.88 -4.91 -3.46
C SER A 265 -22.03 -3.39 -3.64
N ARG A 266 -23.03 -2.87 -4.37
CA ARG A 266 -23.19 -1.45 -4.72
C ARG A 266 -24.66 -0.97 -4.71
N GLY A 267 -24.94 0.10 -3.95
CA GLY A 267 -26.20 0.86 -4.07
C GLY A 267 -27.43 0.30 -3.33
N LEU A 268 -27.31 -0.83 -2.62
CA LEU A 268 -28.38 -1.36 -1.77
C LEU A 268 -27.96 -1.37 -0.29
N THR A 269 -28.78 -0.77 0.57
CA THR A 269 -28.58 -0.80 2.02
C THR A 269 -29.27 -2.03 2.60
N LEU A 270 -28.49 -2.93 3.21
CA LEU A 270 -29.01 -4.05 3.98
C LEU A 270 -29.15 -3.61 5.44
N GLU A 271 -30.39 -3.31 5.84
CA GLU A 271 -30.69 -2.95 7.23
C GLU A 271 -30.43 -4.17 8.14
N GLY A 272 -29.83 -3.92 9.30
CA GLY A 272 -29.57 -4.96 10.29
C GLY A 272 -28.67 -6.08 9.80
N LEU A 273 -27.66 -5.78 8.97
CA LEU A 273 -26.71 -6.79 8.48
C LEU A 273 -25.89 -7.36 9.64
N VAL A 274 -26.17 -8.61 10.00
CA VAL A 274 -25.55 -9.35 11.11
C VAL A 274 -24.50 -10.32 10.59
N VAL A 275 -24.85 -11.14 9.59
CA VAL A 275 -23.96 -12.16 9.03
C VAL A 275 -23.59 -11.82 7.59
N SER A 276 -22.31 -11.88 7.25
CA SER A 276 -21.83 -11.68 5.88
C SER A 276 -20.99 -12.85 5.43
N TYR A 277 -21.44 -13.59 4.42
CA TYR A 277 -20.68 -14.62 3.73
C TYR A 277 -20.24 -14.11 2.36
N PHE A 278 -18.94 -13.96 2.18
CA PHE A 278 -18.38 -13.34 1.00
C PHE A 278 -17.23 -14.17 0.44
N TYR A 279 -17.46 -14.75 -0.74
CA TYR A 279 -16.50 -15.57 -1.46
C TYR A 279 -16.37 -15.07 -2.90
N GLN A 280 -15.75 -13.90 -3.05
CA GLN A 280 -15.34 -13.36 -4.34
C GLN A 280 -13.99 -12.68 -4.22
N ARG A 281 -13.15 -12.85 -5.23
CA ARG A 281 -11.90 -12.10 -5.38
C ARG A 281 -12.12 -10.97 -6.37
N THR A 282 -12.40 -9.77 -5.88
CA THR A 282 -12.19 -8.56 -6.70
C THR A 282 -10.75 -8.09 -6.52
N GLN A 283 -9.98 -8.07 -7.61
CA GLN A 283 -8.62 -7.53 -7.58
C GLN A 283 -8.60 -5.99 -7.62
N LEU A 284 -9.73 -5.32 -7.38
CA LEU A 284 -9.84 -3.85 -7.41
C LEU A 284 -10.14 -3.31 -6.01
N SER A 285 -9.23 -2.47 -5.51
CA SER A 285 -9.30 -1.87 -4.16
C SER A 285 -10.55 -1.00 -3.96
N ASP A 286 -10.90 -0.21 -4.99
CA ASP A 286 -12.12 0.63 -4.99
C ASP A 286 -13.39 -0.20 -4.78
N THR A 287 -13.47 -1.33 -5.46
CA THR A 287 -14.62 -2.21 -5.44
C THR A 287 -14.66 -3.05 -4.16
N LEU A 288 -13.49 -3.39 -3.61
CA LEU A 288 -13.38 -4.17 -2.37
C LEU A 288 -13.95 -3.40 -1.17
N LEU A 289 -13.52 -2.15 -0.92
CA LEU A 289 -14.05 -1.38 0.20
C LEU A 289 -15.56 -1.13 0.10
N GLN A 290 -16.06 -0.90 -1.12
CA GLN A 290 -17.49 -0.74 -1.36
C GLN A 290 -18.29 -2.03 -1.14
N MET A 291 -17.66 -3.19 -1.33
CA MET A 291 -18.24 -4.51 -1.04
C MET A 291 -18.36 -4.80 0.45
N GLY A 292 -17.56 -4.15 1.30
CA GLY A 292 -17.56 -4.28 2.76
C GLY A 292 -18.80 -3.70 3.42
N ARG A 293 -19.99 -4.26 3.14
CA ARG A 293 -21.28 -3.79 3.66
C ARG A 293 -21.40 -3.94 5.17
N TRP A 294 -20.56 -4.77 5.77
CA TRP A 294 -20.41 -4.92 7.22
C TRP A 294 -19.65 -3.77 7.88
N PHE A 295 -19.06 -2.84 7.13
CA PHE A 295 -18.54 -1.58 7.69
C PHE A 295 -19.68 -0.61 8.01
N GLY A 296 -19.49 0.25 9.02
CA GLY A 296 -20.50 1.21 9.46
C GLY A 296 -20.81 1.18 10.95
N TYR A 297 -21.83 1.95 11.32
CA TYR A 297 -22.30 2.12 12.71
C TYR A 297 -23.21 0.96 13.12
N ARG A 298 -22.88 0.28 14.23
CA ARG A 298 -23.59 -0.93 14.70
C ARG A 298 -23.72 -1.01 16.22
N ASP A 299 -23.71 0.12 16.91
CA ASP A 299 -23.62 0.17 18.38
C ASP A 299 -24.62 -0.74 19.11
N SER A 300 -25.82 -0.93 18.56
CA SER A 300 -26.87 -1.77 19.16
C SER A 300 -26.72 -3.28 18.98
N TYR A 301 -25.88 -3.75 18.05
CA TYR A 301 -25.74 -5.19 17.73
C TYR A 301 -24.34 -5.60 17.25
N LYS A 302 -23.31 -4.77 17.51
CA LYS A 302 -21.93 -4.98 17.03
C LYS A 302 -21.37 -6.35 17.42
N ASP A 303 -21.70 -6.81 18.62
CA ASP A 303 -21.31 -8.09 19.20
C ASP A 303 -21.94 -9.30 18.49
N LEU A 304 -23.01 -9.11 17.72
CA LEU A 304 -23.63 -10.15 16.90
C LEU A 304 -23.04 -10.26 15.49
N VAL A 305 -22.21 -9.30 15.06
CA VAL A 305 -21.71 -9.26 13.68
C VAL A 305 -20.71 -10.38 13.43
N ARG A 306 -20.94 -11.18 12.38
CA ARG A 306 -20.02 -12.25 11.96
C ARG A 306 -19.76 -12.20 10.45
N ILE A 307 -18.50 -12.38 10.06
CA ILE A 307 -18.01 -12.13 8.69
C ILE A 307 -17.17 -13.34 8.24
N TRP A 308 -17.68 -14.08 7.26
CA TRP A 308 -17.04 -15.23 6.62
C TRP A 308 -16.36 -14.80 5.32
N LEU A 309 -15.03 -14.89 5.31
CA LEU A 309 -14.16 -14.48 4.22
C LEU A 309 -12.96 -15.44 4.10
N PRO A 310 -12.37 -15.61 2.91
CA PRO A 310 -11.02 -16.16 2.79
C PRO A 310 -9.98 -15.24 3.45
N LEU A 311 -8.92 -15.79 4.02
CA LEU A 311 -7.83 -15.02 4.66
C LEU A 311 -7.24 -13.96 3.72
N GLU A 312 -6.94 -14.34 2.49
CA GLU A 312 -6.42 -13.46 1.43
C GLU A 312 -7.33 -12.24 1.18
N VAL A 313 -8.66 -12.41 1.25
CA VAL A 313 -9.60 -11.29 1.05
C VAL A 313 -9.59 -10.35 2.26
N MET A 314 -9.43 -10.88 3.48
CA MET A 314 -9.26 -10.06 4.68
C MET A 314 -7.99 -9.20 4.60
N GLU A 315 -6.88 -9.78 4.15
CA GLU A 315 -5.61 -9.08 3.94
C GLU A 315 -5.76 -7.95 2.91
N TRP A 316 -6.50 -8.17 1.82
CA TRP A 316 -6.78 -7.12 0.85
C TRP A 316 -7.61 -5.97 1.43
N PHE A 317 -8.58 -6.26 2.31
CA PHE A 317 -9.35 -5.22 3.02
C PHE A 317 -8.46 -4.38 3.94
N LEU A 318 -7.54 -5.03 4.67
CA LEU A 318 -6.57 -4.35 5.52
C LEU A 318 -5.64 -3.46 4.71
N PHE A 319 -5.00 -4.01 3.68
CA PHE A 319 -4.10 -3.28 2.80
C PHE A 319 -4.80 -2.05 2.19
N THR A 320 -6.03 -2.22 1.70
CA THR A 320 -6.77 -1.10 1.10
C THR A 320 -7.08 0.00 2.13
N ALA A 321 -7.43 -0.39 3.35
CA ALA A 321 -7.70 0.56 4.42
C ALA A 321 -6.43 1.31 4.85
N GLU A 322 -5.27 0.66 4.84
CA GLU A 322 -3.97 1.29 5.10
C GLU A 322 -3.60 2.28 4.00
N ALA A 323 -3.70 1.88 2.73
CA ALA A 323 -3.44 2.77 1.59
C ALA A 323 -4.35 4.01 1.62
N LEU A 324 -5.61 3.87 2.03
CA LEU A 324 -6.53 4.99 2.20
C LEU A 324 -6.09 5.90 3.35
N GLU A 325 -5.63 5.33 4.47
CA GLU A 325 -5.16 6.11 5.62
C GLU A 325 -3.90 6.92 5.28
N ASP A 326 -3.00 6.37 4.45
CA ASP A 326 -1.84 7.11 3.97
C ASP A 326 -2.22 8.28 3.07
N ILE A 327 -3.20 8.11 2.18
CA ILE A 327 -3.77 9.25 1.42
C ILE A 327 -4.34 10.30 2.38
N ARG A 328 -5.01 9.90 3.47
CA ARG A 328 -5.54 10.87 4.45
C ARG A 328 -4.42 11.62 5.16
N LYS A 329 -3.30 10.96 5.48
CA LYS A 329 -2.11 11.63 6.04
C LYS A 329 -1.53 12.63 5.06
N ASP A 330 -1.43 12.27 3.78
CA ASP A 330 -0.95 13.15 2.71
C ASP A 330 -1.88 14.37 2.53
N VAL A 331 -3.20 14.17 2.48
CA VAL A 331 -4.19 15.26 2.41
C VAL A 331 -4.10 16.17 3.64
N SER A 332 -3.91 15.59 4.83
CA SER A 332 -3.73 16.36 6.07
C SER A 332 -2.45 17.18 6.04
N ARG A 333 -1.37 16.63 5.47
CA ARG A 333 -0.09 17.31 5.27
C ARG A 333 -0.23 18.46 4.28
N MET A 334 -0.83 18.21 3.12
CA MET A 334 -1.14 19.22 2.09
C MET A 334 -1.90 20.40 2.70
N ARG A 335 -2.94 20.13 3.51
CA ARG A 335 -3.71 21.17 4.20
C ARG A 335 -2.88 21.98 5.20
N ARG A 336 -2.00 21.35 5.98
CA ARG A 336 -1.10 22.05 6.92
C ARG A 336 -0.12 22.98 6.20
N LEU A 337 0.22 22.67 4.94
CA LEU A 337 1.09 23.47 4.10
C LEU A 337 0.34 24.54 3.29
N GLU A 338 -0.99 24.65 3.44
CA GLU A 338 -1.85 25.55 2.67
C GLU A 338 -1.75 25.34 1.14
N MET A 339 -1.42 24.12 0.72
CA MET A 339 -1.27 23.75 -0.69
C MET A 339 -2.58 23.20 -1.26
N THR A 340 -2.77 23.34 -2.57
CA THR A 340 -3.89 22.70 -3.30
C THR A 340 -3.44 21.37 -3.91
N PRO A 341 -4.38 20.49 -4.30
CA PRO A 341 -4.05 19.28 -5.06
C PRO A 341 -3.35 19.55 -6.40
N GLU A 342 -3.44 20.76 -6.97
CA GLU A 342 -2.68 21.15 -8.16
C GLU A 342 -1.20 21.41 -7.85
N ASP A 343 -0.90 21.77 -6.60
CA ASP A 343 0.45 22.11 -6.12
C ASP A 343 1.13 20.97 -5.35
N PHE A 344 0.41 19.87 -5.05
CA PHE A 344 0.88 18.81 -4.18
C PHE A 344 0.70 17.42 -4.81
N GLY A 345 1.82 16.72 -5.04
CA GLY A 345 1.84 15.36 -5.57
C GLY A 345 1.24 14.33 -4.62
N LEU A 346 0.25 13.57 -5.10
CA LEU A 346 -0.36 12.46 -4.35
C LEU A 346 0.18 11.13 -4.84
N LYS A 347 0.37 10.19 -3.91
CA LYS A 347 0.83 8.83 -4.17
C LYS A 347 -0.08 7.80 -3.50
N ILE A 348 -0.19 6.62 -4.09
CA ILE A 348 -0.98 5.50 -3.58
C ILE A 348 -0.14 4.24 -3.62
N GLN A 349 -0.04 3.53 -2.49
CA GLN A 349 0.66 2.27 -2.42
C GLN A 349 -0.03 1.20 -3.30
N LYS A 350 0.73 0.51 -4.15
CA LYS A 350 0.30 -0.71 -4.86
C LYS A 350 0.48 -1.90 -3.94
N HIS A 351 -0.47 -2.82 -4.00
CA HIS A 351 -0.36 -4.10 -3.32
C HIS A 351 0.75 -4.97 -3.96
N PRO A 352 1.55 -5.73 -3.19
CA PRO A 352 2.65 -6.53 -3.72
C PRO A 352 2.25 -7.62 -4.71
N GLU A 353 1.13 -8.31 -4.48
CA GLU A 353 0.83 -9.57 -5.20
C GLU A 353 -0.25 -9.53 -6.31
N ALA A 354 -1.24 -8.62 -6.30
CA ALA A 354 -2.25 -8.57 -7.39
C ALA A 354 -3.29 -7.43 -7.29
N LEU A 355 -3.54 -6.88 -6.09
CA LEU A 355 -4.63 -5.92 -5.90
C LEU A 355 -4.31 -4.59 -6.59
N LYS A 356 -5.06 -4.30 -7.65
CA LYS A 356 -4.99 -3.04 -8.38
C LYS A 356 -5.70 -1.96 -7.58
N VAL A 357 -5.10 -0.77 -7.52
CA VAL A 357 -5.62 0.40 -6.80
C VAL A 357 -7.02 0.78 -7.31
N THR A 358 -7.22 0.75 -8.62
CA THR A 358 -8.53 0.91 -9.28
C THR A 358 -8.50 0.22 -10.64
N ALA A 359 -9.64 0.15 -11.33
CA ALA A 359 -9.79 -0.57 -12.59
C ALA A 359 -8.80 -0.04 -13.65
N ALA A 360 -8.20 -0.95 -14.43
CA ALA A 360 -7.17 -0.61 -15.42
C ALA A 360 -7.66 0.42 -16.47
N ASN A 361 -8.96 0.41 -16.80
CA ASN A 361 -9.58 1.41 -17.66
C ASN A 361 -9.70 2.80 -17.01
N LYS A 362 -9.93 2.88 -15.70
CA LYS A 362 -9.94 4.14 -14.92
C LYS A 362 -8.54 4.74 -14.73
N MET A 363 -7.53 3.90 -14.84
CA MET A 363 -6.11 4.27 -14.76
C MET A 363 -5.51 4.79 -16.07
N ARG A 364 -6.25 4.79 -17.18
CA ARG A 364 -5.69 5.13 -18.51
C ARG A 364 -5.23 6.57 -18.64
N HIS A 365 -5.81 7.47 -17.85
CA HIS A 365 -5.40 8.87 -17.76
C HIS A 365 -4.43 9.13 -16.61
N ALA A 366 -4.03 8.11 -15.84
CA ALA A 366 -3.02 8.25 -14.79
C ALA A 366 -1.62 7.94 -15.36
N ASP A 367 -0.63 8.78 -15.05
CA ASP A 367 0.77 8.49 -15.36
C ASP A 367 1.46 7.88 -14.15
N SER A 368 1.96 6.66 -14.31
CA SER A 368 2.55 5.90 -13.21
C SER A 368 4.07 5.93 -13.25
N ALA A 369 4.71 6.07 -12.09
CA ALA A 369 6.10 5.73 -11.89
C ALA A 369 6.20 4.75 -10.74
N GLU A 370 6.94 3.67 -10.95
CA GLU A 370 7.33 2.79 -9.85
C GLU A 370 8.51 3.43 -9.11
N VAL A 371 8.28 3.78 -7.84
CA VAL A 371 9.33 4.21 -6.93
C VAL A 371 9.50 3.14 -5.87
N ASN A 372 10.73 2.68 -5.67
CA ASN A 372 11.08 1.74 -4.60
C ASN A 372 11.38 2.53 -3.33
N LEU A 373 10.70 2.24 -2.22
CA LEU A 373 10.91 2.91 -0.93
C LEU A 373 11.28 1.98 0.23
N ALA A 374 11.32 0.67 -0.01
CA ALA A 374 12.04 -0.23 0.87
C ALA A 374 13.48 -0.27 0.38
N PHE A 375 14.42 0.16 1.22
CA PHE A 375 15.83 0.09 0.89
C PHE A 375 16.57 -0.96 1.71
N ASP A 376 15.89 -1.82 2.47
CA ASP A 376 16.53 -2.94 3.16
C ASP A 376 17.21 -3.87 2.14
N LYS A 377 18.43 -4.33 2.45
CA LYS A 377 19.28 -5.12 1.54
C LYS A 377 19.54 -4.46 0.18
N LEU A 378 19.36 -3.14 0.07
CA LEU A 378 19.58 -2.37 -1.16
C LEU A 378 20.73 -1.38 -1.00
N SER A 379 21.41 -1.13 -2.12
CA SER A 379 22.27 0.03 -2.26
C SER A 379 21.72 0.95 -3.34
N VAL A 380 21.82 2.24 -3.09
CA VAL A 380 21.23 3.30 -3.91
C VAL A 380 22.32 4.30 -4.21
N GLU A 381 22.43 4.76 -5.45
CA GLU A 381 23.43 5.77 -5.80
C GLU A 381 22.84 6.82 -6.71
N THR A 382 23.40 8.02 -6.63
CA THR A 382 22.97 9.12 -7.50
C THR A 382 23.35 8.82 -8.95
N LYS A 383 22.43 9.00 -9.89
CA LYS A 383 22.63 8.82 -11.34
C LYS A 383 22.98 10.12 -12.03
N THR A 384 22.57 11.24 -11.44
CA THR A 384 22.80 12.60 -11.93
C THR A 384 23.26 13.52 -10.79
N ALA A 385 23.83 14.67 -11.14
CA ALA A 385 24.22 15.69 -10.18
C ALA A 385 23.86 17.10 -10.68
N ALA A 386 23.46 17.97 -9.76
CA ALA A 386 23.23 19.38 -10.05
C ALA A 386 24.55 20.10 -10.32
N ILE A 387 24.54 21.07 -11.24
CA ILE A 387 25.75 21.83 -11.64
C ILE A 387 25.53 23.34 -11.72
N HIS A 388 24.34 23.84 -11.39
CA HIS A 388 24.14 25.30 -11.33
C HIS A 388 24.78 25.87 -10.06
N GLU A 389 25.21 27.13 -10.12
CA GLU A 389 26.04 27.79 -9.10
C GLU A 389 25.43 27.71 -7.69
N GLU A 390 24.12 27.96 -7.55
CA GLU A 390 23.42 27.89 -6.26
C GLU A 390 23.43 26.48 -5.66
N ALA A 391 23.17 25.43 -6.48
CA ALA A 391 23.24 24.05 -6.01
C ALA A 391 24.67 23.61 -5.69
N GLY A 392 25.65 24.05 -6.49
CA GLY A 392 27.06 23.79 -6.22
C GLY A 392 27.46 24.36 -4.85
N ALA A 393 27.13 25.64 -4.60
CA ALA A 393 27.39 26.28 -3.32
C ALA A 393 26.67 25.58 -2.15
N ALA A 394 25.38 25.22 -2.33
CA ALA A 394 24.62 24.48 -1.32
C ALA A 394 25.23 23.11 -1.02
N ASN A 395 25.67 22.37 -2.04
CA ASN A 395 26.27 21.05 -1.90
C ASN A 395 27.64 21.09 -1.22
N ARG A 396 28.51 22.06 -1.55
CA ARG A 396 29.77 22.26 -0.82
C ARG A 396 29.53 22.59 0.64
N ARG A 397 28.54 23.45 0.91
CA ARG A 397 28.14 23.77 2.28
C ARG A 397 27.62 22.54 3.03
N ALA A 398 26.73 21.76 2.41
CA ALA A 398 26.20 20.53 2.98
C ALA A 398 27.30 19.50 3.30
N LEU A 399 28.27 19.32 2.39
CA LEU A 399 29.43 18.44 2.61
C LEU A 399 30.30 18.92 3.77
N LEU A 400 30.60 20.23 3.84
CA LEU A 400 31.37 20.80 4.92
C LEU A 400 30.65 20.64 6.27
N ASP A 401 29.36 20.97 6.33
CA ASP A 401 28.55 20.85 7.53
C ASP A 401 28.43 19.39 8.00
N LEU A 402 28.30 18.43 7.07
CA LEU A 402 28.35 16.99 7.37
C LEU A 402 29.68 16.60 8.05
N VAL A 403 30.82 17.01 7.48
CA VAL A 403 32.14 16.69 8.05
C VAL A 403 32.33 17.34 9.42
N VAL A 404 31.93 18.62 9.57
CA VAL A 404 31.98 19.34 10.85
C VAL A 404 31.15 18.63 11.91
N ALA A 405 29.92 18.22 11.57
CA ALA A 405 29.04 17.52 12.49
C ALA A 405 29.64 16.16 12.92
N CYS A 406 30.20 15.39 12.00
CA CYS A 406 30.91 14.15 12.32
C CYS A 406 32.12 14.37 13.27
N GLU A 407 32.90 15.43 13.06
CA GLU A 407 34.04 15.78 13.93
C GLU A 407 33.59 16.23 15.32
N ASN A 408 32.47 16.95 15.40
CA ASN A 408 31.87 17.36 16.68
C ASN A 408 31.39 16.14 17.46
N GLU A 409 30.68 15.20 16.84
CA GLU A 409 30.25 13.97 17.52
C GLU A 409 31.44 13.12 17.97
N MET A 410 32.49 13.02 17.16
CA MET A 410 33.73 12.30 17.53
C MET A 410 34.45 12.95 18.72
N SER A 411 34.33 14.27 18.86
CA SER A 411 34.95 15.02 19.96
C SER A 411 34.12 14.98 21.26
N ASP A 412 32.87 14.52 21.20
CA ASP A 412 31.99 14.39 22.36
C ASP A 412 32.19 13.03 23.05
N PRO A 413 32.69 12.98 24.30
CA PRO A 413 32.91 11.73 25.02
C PRO A 413 31.62 10.93 25.31
N GLY A 414 30.45 11.56 25.20
CA GLY A 414 29.15 10.93 25.40
C GLY A 414 28.60 10.21 24.17
N LEU A 415 29.24 10.36 23.00
CA LEU A 415 28.78 9.79 21.73
C LEU A 415 29.72 8.67 21.25
N PRO A 416 29.21 7.66 20.51
CA PRO A 416 29.99 6.50 20.11
C PRO A 416 30.81 6.71 18.82
N ALA A 417 30.83 7.92 18.26
CA ALA A 417 31.41 8.22 16.96
C ALA A 417 32.95 8.10 16.97
N GLU A 418 33.51 7.50 15.91
CA GLU A 418 34.95 7.28 15.79
C GLU A 418 35.45 7.61 14.38
N LYS A 419 36.61 8.27 14.29
CA LYS A 419 37.29 8.52 13.02
C LYS A 419 38.29 7.41 12.72
N SER A 420 38.26 6.88 11.50
CA SER A 420 39.13 5.79 11.04
C SER A 420 39.73 6.09 9.68
N GLN A 421 40.79 5.38 9.32
CA GLN A 421 41.31 5.36 7.96
C GLN A 421 40.67 4.23 7.17
N VAL A 422 40.26 4.51 5.92
CA VAL A 422 39.65 3.53 5.02
C VAL A 422 40.53 3.39 3.78
N GLY A 423 41.02 2.16 3.54
CA GLY A 423 41.86 1.85 2.38
C GLY A 423 43.25 2.49 2.42
N ALA A 424 43.89 2.59 1.25
CA ALA A 424 45.20 3.21 1.07
C ALA A 424 45.12 4.71 0.72
N THR A 425 43.91 5.24 0.58
CA THR A 425 43.62 6.63 0.17
C THR A 425 43.31 7.49 1.39
N SER A 426 43.46 8.81 1.25
CA SER A 426 43.25 9.81 2.29
C SER A 426 41.76 10.14 2.53
N ALA A 427 40.89 9.13 2.46
CA ALA A 427 39.47 9.26 2.71
C ALA A 427 39.21 9.69 4.17
N LEU A 428 38.17 10.51 4.36
CA LEU A 428 37.64 10.82 5.70
C LEU A 428 36.55 9.82 6.00
N ALA A 429 36.70 9.03 7.06
CA ALA A 429 35.73 8.03 7.43
C ALA A 429 35.40 8.09 8.91
N TYR A 430 34.11 8.16 9.17
CA TYR A 430 33.52 8.23 10.50
C TYR A 430 32.60 7.03 10.66
N SER A 431 32.79 6.31 11.75
CA SER A 431 31.89 5.23 12.14
C SER A 431 31.05 5.65 13.32
N ARG A 432 29.86 5.08 13.41
CA ARG A 432 28.94 5.25 14.53
C ARG A 432 28.47 6.70 14.76
N VAL A 433 28.22 7.42 13.66
CA VAL A 433 27.66 8.78 13.65
C VAL A 433 26.15 8.72 13.85
N GLY A 434 25.58 9.66 14.59
CA GLY A 434 24.14 9.77 14.81
C GLY A 434 23.35 10.11 13.55
N ARG A 435 22.14 9.56 13.44
CA ARG A 435 21.25 9.75 12.28
C ARG A 435 20.97 11.21 11.95
N LEU A 436 20.82 12.07 12.96
CA LEU A 436 20.52 13.50 12.76
C LEU A 436 21.55 14.20 11.88
N VAL A 437 22.84 13.83 11.99
CA VAL A 437 23.91 14.37 11.14
C VAL A 437 23.67 14.05 9.67
N VAL A 438 23.18 12.84 9.38
CA VAL A 438 22.88 12.38 8.02
C VAL A 438 21.58 13.00 7.50
N GLU A 439 20.56 13.16 8.36
CA GLU A 439 19.32 13.84 8.00
C GLU A 439 19.53 15.31 7.65
N ASP A 440 20.35 16.02 8.44
CA ASP A 440 20.70 17.42 8.19
C ASP A 440 21.43 17.57 6.86
N PHE A 441 22.35 16.65 6.54
CA PHE A 441 23.00 16.60 5.23
C PHE A 441 21.97 16.45 4.10
N PHE A 442 21.04 15.51 4.20
CA PHE A 442 20.02 15.31 3.16
C PHE A 442 19.05 16.49 3.01
N SER A 443 18.77 17.21 4.10
CA SER A 443 17.92 18.41 4.05
C SER A 443 18.56 19.56 3.25
N SER A 444 19.90 19.64 3.29
CA SER A 444 20.70 20.70 2.65
C SER A 444 21.22 20.30 1.26
N PHE A 445 21.41 19.00 1.01
CA PHE A 445 21.88 18.48 -0.25
C PHE A 445 20.89 18.75 -1.40
N VAL A 446 21.42 19.15 -2.55
CA VAL A 446 20.69 19.40 -3.79
C VAL A 446 21.05 18.32 -4.81
N PRO A 447 20.15 17.35 -5.07
CA PRO A 447 20.37 16.26 -6.02
C PRO A 447 20.35 16.74 -7.48
N GLY A 448 20.86 15.92 -8.39
CA GLY A 448 20.60 16.10 -9.82
C GLY A 448 19.14 15.83 -10.19
N PRO A 449 18.63 16.43 -11.28
CA PRO A 449 17.29 16.13 -11.80
C PRO A 449 17.22 14.68 -12.30
N VAL A 450 16.02 14.11 -12.35
CA VAL A 450 15.73 12.74 -12.82
C VAL A 450 16.19 11.61 -11.86
N ASP A 451 16.80 11.94 -10.72
CA ASP A 451 17.18 10.94 -9.73
C ASP A 451 16.01 10.56 -8.82
N THR A 452 15.27 9.50 -9.18
CA THR A 452 14.02 9.12 -8.50
C THR A 452 14.15 8.97 -6.98
N ASN A 453 15.29 8.50 -6.47
CA ASN A 453 15.44 8.18 -5.04
C ASN A 453 15.92 9.38 -4.23
N PHE A 454 16.69 10.27 -4.87
CA PHE A 454 17.22 11.47 -4.23
C PHE A 454 16.41 12.73 -4.58
N ALA A 455 15.46 12.67 -5.51
CA ALA A 455 14.58 13.77 -5.89
C ALA A 455 13.82 14.31 -4.68
N ARG A 456 13.71 15.64 -4.61
CA ARG A 456 12.92 16.30 -3.58
C ARG A 456 11.44 15.94 -3.74
N ASN A 457 10.84 15.44 -2.68
CA ASN A 457 9.41 15.12 -2.58
C ASN A 457 8.68 16.08 -1.61
N SER A 458 9.40 17.04 -1.05
CA SER A 458 8.93 18.11 -0.16
C SER A 458 9.93 19.28 -0.16
N LEU A 459 9.57 20.40 0.50
CA LEU A 459 10.44 21.57 0.68
C LEU A 459 11.81 21.23 1.32
N THR A 460 11.89 20.16 2.12
CA THR A 460 13.07 19.82 2.95
C THR A 460 13.46 18.34 2.90
N GLY A 461 12.93 17.54 1.97
CA GLY A 461 13.17 16.10 1.94
C GLY A 461 13.10 15.47 0.55
N SER A 462 13.86 14.39 0.39
CA SER A 462 13.78 13.38 -0.67
C SER A 462 13.22 12.06 -0.14
N PHE A 463 12.93 11.10 -1.02
CA PHE A 463 12.50 9.76 -0.60
C PHE A 463 13.50 9.03 0.28
N VAL A 464 14.77 9.12 -0.06
CA VAL A 464 15.84 8.61 0.80
C VAL A 464 15.78 9.29 2.17
N SER A 465 15.59 10.61 2.24
CA SER A 465 15.52 11.31 3.53
C SER A 465 14.28 10.93 4.35
N ASP A 466 13.14 10.71 3.70
CA ASP A 466 11.92 10.25 4.36
C ASP A 466 12.08 8.81 4.86
N TYR A 467 12.75 7.97 4.07
CA TYR A 467 13.09 6.61 4.50
C TYR A 467 14.01 6.63 5.72
N VAL A 468 15.10 7.42 5.70
CA VAL A 468 16.02 7.62 6.84
C VAL A 468 15.27 8.03 8.11
N ARG A 469 14.33 8.98 8.00
CA ARG A 469 13.48 9.41 9.13
C ARG A 469 12.55 8.31 9.63
N SER A 470 12.06 7.47 8.73
CA SER A 470 11.12 6.38 9.04
C SER A 470 11.78 5.09 9.55
N MET A 471 13.11 4.96 9.46
CA MET A 471 13.81 3.77 9.96
C MET A 471 13.56 3.56 11.45
N ASN A 472 13.46 2.28 11.82
CA ASN A 472 13.36 1.89 13.22
C ASN A 472 14.61 2.32 14.00
N HIS A 473 14.42 2.68 15.28
CA HIS A 473 15.45 3.29 16.12
C HIS A 473 16.64 2.35 16.40
N GLU A 474 16.50 1.04 16.23
CA GLU A 474 17.60 0.10 16.50
C GLU A 474 18.58 -0.05 15.33
N GLU A 475 18.13 0.10 14.08
CA GLU A 475 18.96 -0.15 12.89
C GLU A 475 19.33 1.12 12.12
N GLY A 476 18.54 2.19 12.24
CA GLY A 476 18.72 3.43 11.49
C GLY A 476 19.37 4.58 12.26
N GLU A 477 19.58 4.48 13.58
CA GLU A 477 20.07 5.60 14.40
C GLU A 477 21.56 5.87 14.26
N ILE A 478 22.31 4.87 13.82
CA ILE A 478 23.77 4.91 13.79
C ILE A 478 24.23 4.65 12.35
N TRP A 479 25.15 5.48 11.87
CA TRP A 479 25.61 5.49 10.49
C TRP A 479 27.13 5.42 10.39
N ASP A 480 27.61 4.86 9.29
CA ASP A 480 28.97 5.08 8.81
C ASP A 480 28.95 6.13 7.69
N VAL A 481 29.81 7.14 7.79
CA VAL A 481 29.93 8.22 6.80
C VAL A 481 31.34 8.24 6.25
N VAL A 482 31.48 8.17 4.93
CA VAL A 482 32.79 8.19 4.26
C VAL A 482 32.81 9.20 3.12
N VAL A 483 33.71 10.18 3.19
CA VAL A 483 34.05 11.04 2.06
C VAL A 483 35.19 10.39 1.29
N ILE A 484 34.87 9.88 0.10
CA ILE A 484 35.80 9.11 -0.72
C ILE A 484 36.79 10.04 -1.40
N SER A 485 38.09 9.77 -1.17
CA SER A 485 39.18 10.47 -1.83
C SER A 485 39.63 9.75 -3.10
N GLY A 486 39.71 10.48 -4.20
CA GLY A 486 40.20 10.01 -5.50
C GLY A 486 41.63 10.47 -5.81
N GLU A 487 41.93 10.60 -7.12
CA GLU A 487 43.23 11.03 -7.66
C GLU A 487 43.18 12.42 -8.33
N GLY A 488 42.08 13.16 -8.14
CA GLY A 488 41.89 14.49 -8.70
C GLY A 488 42.54 15.61 -7.88
N SER A 489 41.99 16.81 -8.04
CA SER A 489 42.43 18.03 -7.34
C SER A 489 42.01 18.00 -5.87
N PRO A 490 42.74 18.69 -4.97
CA PRO A 490 42.38 18.75 -3.56
C PRO A 490 41.02 19.44 -3.36
N VAL A 491 40.25 18.94 -2.40
CA VAL A 491 39.01 19.56 -1.92
C VAL A 491 39.38 20.48 -0.75
N ASP A 492 39.80 21.70 -1.07
CA ASP A 492 40.43 22.61 -0.10
C ASP A 492 39.56 22.93 1.12
N GLU A 493 38.24 22.95 0.94
CA GLU A 493 37.24 23.17 2.00
C GLU A 493 37.34 22.14 3.14
N LEU A 494 37.82 20.93 2.84
CA LEU A 494 37.98 19.83 3.82
C LEU A 494 39.40 19.74 4.41
N SER A 495 40.34 20.56 3.94
CA SER A 495 41.75 20.53 4.37
C SER A 495 41.99 20.61 5.89
N PRO A 496 41.16 21.30 6.71
CA PRO A 496 41.33 21.29 8.16
C PRO A 496 41.08 19.92 8.81
N TYR A 497 40.28 19.06 8.16
CA TYR A 497 39.85 17.77 8.69
C TYR A 497 40.63 16.60 8.08
N GLY A 498 41.15 16.76 6.86
CA GLY A 498 42.08 15.84 6.22
C GLY A 498 42.30 16.16 4.75
N LYS A 499 43.24 15.45 4.12
CA LYS A 499 43.58 15.66 2.70
C LYS A 499 42.64 14.86 1.81
N VAL A 500 41.50 15.42 1.43
CA VAL A 500 40.57 14.77 0.48
C VAL A 500 40.86 15.27 -0.93
N PHE A 501 40.91 14.36 -1.89
CA PHE A 501 41.04 14.67 -3.32
C PHE A 501 39.77 14.27 -4.07
N ALA A 502 39.39 15.05 -5.08
CA ALA A 502 38.21 14.77 -5.88
C ALA A 502 38.36 13.49 -6.72
N ASN A 503 37.22 12.91 -7.08
CA ASN A 503 37.13 11.68 -7.86
C ASN A 503 37.06 12.03 -9.35
N GLN A 504 38.15 11.79 -10.06
CA GLN A 504 38.23 12.03 -11.50
C GLN A 504 37.26 11.12 -12.27
N ARG A 505 36.36 11.70 -13.05
CA ARG A 505 35.43 11.01 -13.94
C ARG A 505 35.79 11.29 -15.40
N ASN A 506 36.11 10.22 -16.12
CA ASN A 506 36.45 10.29 -17.54
C ASN A 506 35.20 10.36 -18.45
N GLN A 507 34.01 10.03 -17.94
CA GLN A 507 32.75 10.03 -18.68
C GLN A 507 31.62 10.60 -17.81
N ALA A 508 31.53 11.93 -17.76
CA ALA A 508 30.42 12.66 -17.15
C ALA A 508 29.86 13.62 -18.21
N ASN A 509 28.61 13.41 -18.62
CA ASN A 509 28.01 14.18 -19.70
C ASN A 509 27.21 15.34 -19.12
N LEU A 510 27.52 16.56 -19.56
CA LEU A 510 26.69 17.72 -19.28
C LEU A 510 25.46 17.68 -20.20
N ILE A 511 24.29 17.65 -19.60
CA ILE A 511 23.02 17.79 -20.31
C ILE A 511 22.62 19.26 -20.24
N SER A 512 22.86 20.00 -21.32
CA SER A 512 22.54 21.43 -21.43
C SER A 512 21.10 21.68 -21.89
N ASP A 513 20.53 20.76 -22.67
CA ASP A 513 19.27 20.97 -23.39
C ASP A 513 18.03 20.62 -22.54
N SER A 514 18.19 20.62 -21.21
CA SER A 514 17.15 20.37 -20.22
C SER A 514 16.77 21.68 -19.52
N PRO A 515 15.52 21.85 -19.04
CA PRO A 515 15.12 23.01 -18.25
C PRO A 515 16.03 23.27 -17.03
N ARG A 516 16.71 22.22 -16.54
CA ARG A 516 17.74 22.29 -15.50
C ARG A 516 19.02 21.59 -16.00
N PRO A 517 20.07 22.35 -16.35
CA PRO A 517 21.36 21.77 -16.71
C PRO A 517 21.91 20.89 -15.58
N HIS A 518 22.42 19.71 -15.95
CA HIS A 518 22.89 18.73 -14.97
C HIS A 518 23.94 17.79 -15.55
N ILE A 519 24.65 17.09 -14.65
CA ILE A 519 25.58 16.04 -15.01
C ILE A 519 24.88 14.69 -14.96
N LYS A 520 25.06 13.90 -16.01
CA LYS A 520 24.68 12.48 -16.04
C LYS A 520 25.93 11.62 -15.94
N PHE A 521 25.98 10.73 -14.96
CA PHE A 521 27.08 9.79 -14.77
C PHE A 521 26.95 8.60 -15.73
N ALA A 522 28.07 8.19 -16.36
CA ALA A 522 28.08 7.02 -17.23
C ALA A 522 27.62 5.75 -16.49
N ASN A 523 26.89 4.88 -17.19
CA ASN A 523 26.24 3.68 -16.65
C ASN A 523 25.31 3.92 -15.45
N SER A 524 24.92 5.17 -15.19
CA SER A 524 24.12 5.55 -14.02
C SER A 524 24.74 5.14 -12.68
N ARG A 525 26.08 5.16 -12.58
CA ARG A 525 26.81 4.76 -11.36
C ARG A 525 27.81 5.79 -10.90
N VAL A 526 27.90 5.95 -9.58
CA VAL A 526 28.87 6.82 -8.92
C VAL A 526 29.89 6.03 -8.11
N ALA A 527 29.63 4.80 -7.68
CA ALA A 527 30.61 4.03 -6.94
C ALA A 527 31.10 2.78 -7.67
N SER A 528 32.32 2.33 -7.34
CA SER A 528 32.67 0.91 -7.47
C SER A 528 32.15 0.17 -6.23
N GLY A 529 31.63 -1.04 -6.40
CA GLY A 529 31.22 -1.87 -5.25
C GLY A 529 32.38 -2.18 -4.28
N GLU A 530 33.63 -2.07 -4.74
CA GLU A 530 34.83 -2.21 -3.92
C GLU A 530 34.99 -1.11 -2.86
N ASN A 531 34.56 0.12 -3.15
CA ASN A 531 34.58 1.19 -2.16
C ASN A 531 33.66 0.87 -0.98
N LEU A 532 32.48 0.31 -1.25
CA LEU A 532 31.54 -0.12 -0.22
C LEU A 532 32.12 -1.26 0.63
N VAL A 533 32.69 -2.29 0.00
CA VAL A 533 33.36 -3.40 0.69
C VAL A 533 34.48 -2.87 1.60
N THR A 534 35.30 -1.96 1.07
CA THR A 534 36.47 -1.42 1.79
C THR A 534 36.04 -0.56 2.98
N ALA A 535 35.05 0.31 2.79
CA ALA A 535 34.45 1.10 3.86
C ALA A 535 33.88 0.21 4.97
N ALA A 536 32.99 -0.73 4.61
CA ALA A 536 32.34 -1.61 5.56
C ALA A 536 33.33 -2.42 6.41
N ARG A 537 34.38 -2.97 5.79
CA ARG A 537 35.41 -3.74 6.50
C ARG A 537 36.32 -2.88 7.36
N SER A 538 36.78 -1.74 6.83
CA SER A 538 37.70 -0.86 7.57
C SER A 538 37.03 -0.23 8.79
N LEU A 539 35.72 0.02 8.72
CA LEU A 539 34.92 0.56 9.82
C LEU A 539 34.33 -0.52 10.74
N ARG A 540 34.69 -1.80 10.56
CA ARG A 540 34.18 -2.92 11.37
C ARG A 540 32.64 -2.91 11.44
N ASN A 541 32.00 -2.79 10.29
CA ASN A 541 30.54 -2.77 10.19
C ASN A 541 30.02 -4.21 10.05
N GLY A 542 29.36 -4.71 11.09
CA GLY A 542 28.98 -6.11 11.23
C GLY A 542 29.99 -6.95 12.04
N PRO A 543 29.58 -8.10 12.59
CA PRO A 543 30.44 -8.94 13.42
C PRO A 543 31.49 -9.69 12.58
N ASP A 544 32.69 -9.88 13.15
CA ASP A 544 33.82 -10.55 12.48
C ASP A 544 33.48 -11.97 11.99
N SER A 545 32.64 -12.70 12.75
CA SER A 545 32.16 -14.04 12.35
C SER A 545 31.43 -14.02 11.02
N ARG A 546 30.54 -13.04 10.80
CA ARG A 546 29.75 -12.94 9.57
C ARG A 546 30.62 -12.60 8.36
N TRP A 547 31.62 -11.73 8.57
CA TRP A 547 32.64 -11.47 7.54
C TRP A 547 33.45 -12.72 7.22
N ALA A 548 33.82 -13.52 8.22
CA ALA A 548 34.54 -14.78 8.01
C ALA A 548 33.68 -15.79 7.24
N ASP A 549 32.40 -15.95 7.60
CA ASP A 549 31.47 -16.90 6.96
C ASP A 549 31.24 -16.59 5.49
N VAL A 550 31.04 -15.31 5.15
CA VAL A 550 30.84 -14.87 3.76
C VAL A 550 32.12 -15.06 2.93
N LEU A 551 33.28 -14.77 3.51
CA LEU A 551 34.57 -14.99 2.84
C LEU A 551 34.86 -16.49 2.62
N LEU A 552 34.51 -17.34 3.58
CA LEU A 552 34.67 -18.79 3.49
C LEU A 552 33.78 -19.37 2.39
N ARG A 553 32.48 -19.05 2.39
CA ARG A 553 31.54 -19.48 1.32
C ARG A 553 32.05 -19.06 -0.05
N ARG A 554 32.54 -17.82 -0.18
CA ARG A 554 33.09 -17.35 -1.44
C ARG A 554 34.36 -18.10 -1.86
N GLN A 555 35.19 -18.49 -0.89
CA GLN A 555 36.36 -19.31 -1.15
C GLN A 555 36.00 -20.72 -1.61
N GLU A 556 34.96 -21.33 -1.05
CA GLU A 556 34.45 -22.65 -1.43
C GLU A 556 33.86 -22.66 -2.85
N GLU A 557 33.00 -21.69 -3.17
CA GLU A 557 32.45 -21.51 -4.54
C GLU A 557 33.55 -21.37 -5.60
N LEU A 558 34.63 -20.66 -5.27
CA LEU A 558 35.77 -20.48 -6.17
C LEU A 558 36.56 -21.77 -6.40
N LEU A 559 36.59 -22.67 -5.42
CA LEU A 559 37.23 -23.98 -5.56
C LEU A 559 36.38 -24.91 -6.45
N GLU A 560 35.06 -24.74 -6.44
CA GLU A 560 34.12 -25.52 -7.27
C GLU A 560 34.06 -25.04 -8.74
N GLU A 561 34.22 -23.74 -9.01
CA GLU A 561 34.06 -23.16 -10.35
C GLU A 561 35.22 -23.41 -11.35
N ALA A 562 36.35 -24.00 -10.95
CA ALA A 562 37.47 -24.39 -11.83
C ALA A 562 37.92 -23.37 -12.92
N VAL A 563 37.86 -22.06 -12.66
CA VAL A 563 38.26 -21.01 -13.60
C VAL A 563 39.31 -20.08 -12.97
N ASP A 564 40.52 -20.13 -13.55
CA ASP A 564 41.62 -19.14 -13.45
C ASP A 564 41.95 -18.61 -12.04
N THR A 565 42.88 -19.29 -11.37
CA THR A 565 43.39 -18.98 -10.02
C THR A 565 44.12 -17.64 -9.88
N THR A 566 44.21 -16.83 -10.95
CA THR A 566 44.89 -15.53 -10.94
C THR A 566 43.98 -14.33 -10.62
N LYS A 567 42.64 -14.48 -10.62
CA LYS A 567 41.71 -13.41 -10.24
C LYS A 567 41.07 -13.67 -8.89
N LYS A 568 41.51 -12.95 -7.84
CA LYS A 568 40.71 -12.77 -6.60
C LYS A 568 39.36 -12.15 -6.98
N ARG A 569 38.28 -12.93 -7.04
CA ARG A 569 36.94 -12.37 -7.27
C ARG A 569 36.45 -11.69 -5.98
N LYS A 570 36.07 -10.42 -6.13
CA LYS A 570 35.63 -9.51 -5.05
C LYS A 570 34.24 -9.90 -4.54
N LEU A 571 33.95 -9.57 -3.29
CA LEU A 571 32.59 -9.67 -2.72
C LEU A 571 31.61 -8.83 -3.54
N SER A 572 30.41 -9.35 -3.75
CA SER A 572 29.29 -8.62 -4.34
C SER A 572 28.69 -7.63 -3.34
N GLU A 573 27.97 -6.64 -3.85
CA GLU A 573 27.28 -5.67 -2.99
C GLU A 573 26.20 -6.34 -2.14
N SER A 574 25.44 -7.30 -2.69
CA SER A 574 24.42 -8.05 -1.94
C SER A 574 25.01 -8.78 -0.73
N GLU A 575 26.17 -9.42 -0.89
CA GLU A 575 26.88 -10.08 0.23
C GLU A 575 27.30 -9.08 1.31
N VAL A 576 27.76 -7.88 0.92
CA VAL A 576 28.10 -6.82 1.89
C VAL A 576 26.87 -6.32 2.63
N LEU A 577 25.76 -6.07 1.94
CA LEU A 577 24.51 -5.56 2.53
C LEU A 577 23.91 -6.55 3.54
N GLN A 578 24.08 -7.85 3.29
CA GLN A 578 23.74 -8.89 4.26
C GLN A 578 24.73 -8.97 5.43
N THR A 579 25.95 -8.43 5.28
CA THR A 579 27.00 -8.55 6.31
C THR A 579 26.99 -7.37 7.29
N ILE A 580 26.76 -6.16 6.82
CA ILE A 580 26.74 -4.94 7.64
C ILE A 580 25.56 -4.92 8.63
N ASN A 581 25.71 -4.17 9.73
CA ASN A 581 24.67 -3.97 10.76
C ASN A 581 24.08 -2.56 10.74
N ARG A 582 24.75 -1.61 10.10
CA ARG A 582 24.35 -0.20 10.10
C ARG A 582 24.52 0.42 8.71
N PRO A 583 23.66 1.38 8.32
CA PRO A 583 23.74 2.03 7.03
C PRO A 583 25.08 2.74 6.79
N ILE A 584 25.46 2.84 5.50
CA ILE A 584 26.69 3.52 5.07
C ILE A 584 26.35 4.59 4.04
N LEU A 585 26.77 5.83 4.29
CA LEU A 585 26.77 6.95 3.35
C LEU A 585 28.18 7.17 2.79
N LEU A 586 28.33 7.00 1.48
CA LEU A 586 29.55 7.33 0.73
C LEU A 586 29.31 8.60 -0.07
N VAL A 587 30.15 9.62 0.15
CA VAL A 587 30.10 10.89 -0.58
C VAL A 587 31.30 11.01 -1.50
N TYR A 588 31.06 11.33 -2.76
CA TYR A 588 32.07 11.46 -3.81
C TYR A 588 32.11 12.91 -4.31
N PRO A 589 33.09 13.73 -3.88
CA PRO A 589 33.41 14.97 -4.57
C PRO A 589 33.86 14.63 -5.99
N ILE A 590 33.22 15.18 -7.02
CA ILE A 590 33.46 14.82 -8.41
C ILE A 590 34.30 15.89 -9.11
N GLN A 591 35.26 15.43 -9.92
CA GLN A 591 35.96 16.25 -10.91
C GLN A 591 35.82 15.59 -12.28
N ALA A 592 35.57 16.36 -13.34
CA ALA A 592 35.48 15.83 -14.70
C ALA A 592 36.02 16.80 -15.75
N ARG A 593 36.57 16.24 -16.84
CA ARG A 593 36.95 17.00 -18.04
C ARG A 593 35.85 16.86 -19.10
N ARG A 594 35.47 17.95 -19.78
CA ARG A 594 34.49 17.91 -20.89
C ARG A 594 35.01 17.02 -22.04
N PRO A 595 34.15 16.23 -22.72
CA PRO A 595 34.50 15.64 -24.00
C PRO A 595 34.55 16.73 -25.08
N ASN A 596 35.59 16.70 -25.91
CA ASN A 596 35.74 17.50 -27.13
C ASN A 596 34.45 17.50 -27.98
N SER A 597 33.88 18.68 -28.24
CA SER A 597 33.34 18.99 -29.57
C SER A 597 34.47 19.64 -30.37
N GLU A 598 34.73 19.18 -31.59
CA GLU A 598 35.85 19.61 -32.46
C GLU A 598 35.88 21.11 -32.84
N THR A 599 35.05 21.95 -32.24
CA THR A 599 34.98 23.39 -32.50
C THR A 599 34.44 24.10 -31.26
N ASP A 600 35.29 24.36 -30.27
CA ASP A 600 35.43 25.69 -29.63
C ASP A 600 36.30 25.63 -28.37
N VAL A 601 37.24 26.56 -28.30
CA VAL A 601 38.16 26.74 -27.17
C VAL A 601 37.43 27.53 -26.07
N SER A 602 36.62 26.83 -25.28
CA SER A 602 36.34 27.20 -23.88
C SER A 602 36.04 25.92 -23.08
N GLU A 603 37.10 25.28 -22.59
CA GLU A 603 37.02 24.11 -21.72
C GLU A 603 36.39 24.51 -20.38
N LEU A 604 35.08 24.31 -20.23
CA LEU A 604 34.42 24.31 -18.93
C LEU A 604 34.74 22.95 -18.26
N SER A 605 35.79 22.92 -17.43
CA SER A 605 36.10 21.77 -16.56
C SER A 605 35.23 21.80 -15.32
N ILE A 606 34.77 20.64 -14.85
CA ILE A 606 34.11 20.53 -13.54
C ILE A 606 35.20 20.31 -12.50
N GLY A 607 35.41 21.28 -11.62
CA GLY A 607 36.34 21.20 -10.50
C GLY A 607 35.63 20.93 -9.16
N PRO A 608 36.39 20.64 -8.09
CA PRO A 608 35.86 20.53 -6.73
C PRO A 608 35.03 21.76 -6.30
N GLU A 609 35.44 22.94 -6.75
CA GLU A 609 34.79 24.23 -6.50
C GLU A 609 33.39 24.34 -7.12
N ASP A 610 33.01 23.48 -8.06
CA ASP A 610 31.66 23.48 -8.63
C ASP A 610 30.65 22.76 -7.74
N GLY A 611 31.09 22.07 -6.67
CA GLY A 611 30.20 21.41 -5.72
C GLY A 611 29.40 20.24 -6.29
N VAL A 612 29.90 19.62 -7.35
CA VAL A 612 29.29 18.42 -7.93
C VAL A 612 29.60 17.23 -7.04
N LEU A 613 28.57 16.70 -6.37
CA LEU A 613 28.67 15.53 -5.49
C LEU A 613 27.90 14.36 -6.10
N GLY A 614 28.46 13.16 -5.95
CA GLY A 614 27.71 11.92 -6.11
C GLY A 614 27.62 11.17 -4.78
N LEU A 615 26.51 10.48 -4.54
CA LEU A 615 26.26 9.74 -3.30
C LEU A 615 26.07 8.26 -3.59
N LYS A 616 26.49 7.41 -2.64
CA LYS A 616 26.06 6.02 -2.55
C LYS A 616 25.64 5.70 -1.12
N LEU A 617 24.47 5.09 -0.99
CA LEU A 617 23.88 4.60 0.24
C LEU A 617 23.83 3.09 0.20
N ALA A 618 24.12 2.46 1.33
CA ALA A 618 24.01 1.03 1.52
C ALA A 618 23.28 0.76 2.83
N PHE A 619 22.21 -0.02 2.77
CA PHE A 619 21.37 -0.32 3.92
C PHE A 619 21.49 -1.80 4.29
N PRO A 620 21.61 -2.12 5.59
CA PRO A 620 21.75 -3.48 6.05
C PRO A 620 20.48 -4.32 5.77
N ALA A 621 20.61 -5.63 5.91
CA ALA A 621 19.46 -6.51 6.11
C ALA A 621 18.85 -6.28 7.50
N LEU A 622 17.51 -6.21 7.59
CA LEU A 622 16.81 -6.19 8.88
C LEU A 622 17.06 -7.49 9.64
N ARG A 623 17.19 -7.41 10.96
CA ARG A 623 17.47 -8.57 11.83
C ARG A 623 16.60 -8.60 13.07
N ASP A 624 16.27 -9.80 13.53
CA ASP A 624 15.59 -10.00 14.81
C ASP A 624 16.57 -9.93 15.99
N GLU A 625 16.06 -10.01 17.21
CA GLU A 625 16.85 -10.01 18.46
C GLU A 625 17.90 -11.16 18.51
N LEU A 626 17.66 -12.24 17.76
CA LEU A 626 18.56 -13.39 17.65
C LEU A 626 19.61 -13.23 16.53
N GLY A 627 19.55 -12.11 15.80
CA GLY A 627 20.44 -11.79 14.70
C GLY A 627 20.14 -12.51 13.39
N ALA A 628 19.00 -13.23 13.28
CA ALA A 628 18.56 -13.83 12.04
C ALA A 628 18.03 -12.75 11.09
N ILE A 629 18.26 -12.93 9.78
CA ILE A 629 17.72 -12.01 8.78
C ILE A 629 16.20 -12.19 8.75
N VAL A 630 15.48 -11.11 8.98
CA VAL A 630 14.03 -11.07 8.76
C VAL A 630 13.77 -10.55 7.36
N GLU A 631 12.64 -10.93 6.77
CA GLU A 631 12.16 -10.21 5.60
C GLU A 631 11.72 -8.81 6.02
N GLY A 632 12.31 -7.80 5.38
CA GLY A 632 11.83 -6.43 5.51
C GLY A 632 10.49 -6.27 4.81
N VAL A 633 9.89 -5.09 4.98
CA VAL A 633 8.67 -4.74 4.25
C VAL A 633 8.98 -4.90 2.75
N PRO A 634 8.25 -5.75 2.01
CA PRO A 634 8.53 -6.01 0.61
C PRO A 634 8.55 -4.69 -0.17
N ASN A 635 9.36 -4.64 -1.25
CA ASN A 635 9.47 -3.46 -2.12
C ASN A 635 8.11 -2.82 -2.37
N VAL A 636 7.89 -1.68 -1.73
CA VAL A 636 6.63 -0.97 -1.81
C VAL A 636 6.61 -0.18 -3.10
N ARG A 637 5.73 -0.56 -4.03
CA ARG A 637 5.49 0.18 -5.27
C ARG A 637 4.41 1.21 -5.02
N TYR A 638 4.53 2.41 -5.60
CA TYR A 638 3.47 3.42 -5.58
C TYR A 638 2.96 3.69 -6.99
N VAL A 639 1.68 4.04 -7.11
CA VAL A 639 1.12 4.78 -8.23
C VAL A 639 1.12 6.25 -7.83
N VAL A 640 1.56 7.12 -8.73
CA VAL A 640 1.71 8.56 -8.49
C VAL A 640 0.92 9.33 -9.55
N ASN A 641 0.65 10.61 -9.32
CA ASN A 641 0.03 11.48 -10.33
C ASN A 641 1.09 12.34 -11.06
N GLN A 642 0.69 13.04 -12.12
CA GLN A 642 1.61 13.89 -12.92
C GLN A 642 2.23 15.05 -12.15
N ILE A 643 1.54 15.56 -11.13
CA ILE A 643 2.08 16.62 -10.27
C ILE A 643 3.24 16.05 -9.46
N TRP A 644 3.06 14.85 -8.91
CA TRP A 644 4.10 14.13 -8.22
C TRP A 644 5.32 13.85 -9.13
N LEU A 645 5.09 13.47 -10.40
CA LEU A 645 6.18 13.26 -11.38
C LEU A 645 6.94 14.57 -11.68
N ARG A 646 6.24 15.69 -11.81
CA ARG A 646 6.83 17.01 -12.03
C ARG A 646 7.63 17.50 -10.82
N GLU A 647 7.09 17.35 -9.62
CA GLU A 647 7.81 17.63 -8.36
C GLU A 647 9.10 16.81 -8.26
N ALA A 648 9.03 15.53 -8.60
CA ALA A 648 10.16 14.62 -8.59
C ALA A 648 11.17 14.86 -9.74
N GLY A 649 10.89 15.77 -10.69
CA GLY A 649 11.74 16.02 -11.85
C GLY A 649 11.84 14.82 -12.81
N LEU A 650 10.76 14.04 -12.88
CA LEU A 650 10.62 12.78 -13.63
C LEU A 650 9.72 12.90 -14.86
N ASP A 651 9.23 14.12 -15.13
CA ASP A 651 8.44 14.49 -16.30
C ASP A 651 9.36 14.57 -17.53
N SER A 652 9.52 13.44 -18.22
CA SER A 652 10.21 13.37 -19.51
C SER A 652 9.27 12.73 -20.54
N GLU A 653 9.11 13.37 -21.70
CA GLU A 653 8.26 12.95 -22.82
C GLU A 653 8.59 11.54 -23.38
N ASP A 654 9.73 10.95 -23.00
CA ASP A 654 10.18 9.62 -23.42
C ASP A 654 9.90 8.51 -22.37
N ARG A 655 8.62 8.29 -22.01
CA ARG A 655 8.26 7.07 -21.26
C ARG A 655 7.44 6.11 -22.11
N VAL A 656 8.04 4.94 -22.33
CA VAL A 656 7.38 3.73 -22.80
C VAL A 656 6.25 3.42 -21.82
N VAL A 657 5.02 3.59 -22.29
CA VAL A 657 3.82 3.05 -21.66
C VAL A 657 4.08 1.56 -21.47
N GLY A 658 3.98 1.08 -20.22
CA GLY A 658 4.06 -0.35 -19.95
C GLY A 658 2.96 -1.07 -20.72
N ASP A 659 3.33 -1.68 -21.85
CA ASP A 659 2.60 -2.83 -22.37
C ASP A 659 2.74 -3.91 -21.30
N GLU A 660 1.75 -3.99 -20.40
CA GLU A 660 1.52 -5.22 -19.64
C GLU A 660 1.31 -6.32 -20.68
N GLU A 661 2.21 -7.32 -20.64
CA GLU A 661 2.20 -8.49 -21.49
C GLU A 661 0.78 -9.05 -21.64
N ARG A 662 0.36 -9.17 -22.90
CA ARG A 662 -0.81 -9.93 -23.29
C ARG A 662 -0.49 -11.41 -23.07
N ASP A 663 -0.81 -11.92 -21.88
CA ASP A 663 -1.00 -13.35 -21.71
C ASP A 663 -2.50 -13.68 -21.81
N GLU A 664 -2.79 -14.67 -22.66
CA GLU A 664 -4.08 -15.12 -23.19
C GLU A 664 -5.12 -15.56 -22.15
#